data_AF-A0A6G6Z1C2-F1
#
_entry.id   AF-A0A6G6Z1C2-F1
#
_cell.length_a   1.000
_cell.length_b   1.000
_cell.length_c   1.000
_cell.angle_alpha   90.00
_cell.angle_beta   90.00
_cell.angle_gamma   90.00
#
_symmetry.space_group_name_H-M   'P 1'
#
loop_
_entity.id
_entity.type
_entity.pdbx_description
1 polymer ?
#
loop_
_entity_poly.entity_id
_entity_poly.type
_entity_poly.pdbx_seq_one_letter_code
_entity_poly.pdbx_strand_id
1 'polypeptide(L)'
;MRHWSAHLTRVTAGIGLVVIGVLALAAPFAVGTWSLQFLGLPMLAVAMADLYQTLASPQLRTHPASYVTSILATAAALVLYLSPSLVASGVVTIFLTFLVVDGVVKASQAVFGPPSGTSRTVAIVNGLSSFMLALIGFWVWKTLGLQIALGVAVAGYAASAGWRLLVAPTEQRERDQTSDATNKHPDNRLNLGSHELFAAGLASRASSAPIVGRTELQWLMVVGAVLFVVHLARMESSDTWLGLISPVVATVGDVLMAILFGALLVLPLRLGWRLLTRPFERIAWRLRFSGQDVKLQALPRRLVRGWTDARLSFAASLRDARSSLSSAVGLTIRLGLPLTVLFVAVNTIWGFTWYFNTESWASAFYQKMAELRVDTWRAGMVDGVMSAYGGKIDKLFRVTPPGIDDQDFSFIVIGDPGEGDASQYALIERYLEIGRRDDVKFLIIASDVIYPAGAMADYEKNFHLPFKGFKKPIYAIPGNHDWFDALEGFNANFLEPQAARAALAARADTDLNLTSTGTNRIDRLVDRAQRLRELYGIQNGLQRGPFFEIQTADFALIAIDTGILRTIDDRQRAWLTDALARARGKFTMVIPGHPKYAGGTDTSTGDDAFSALFATLENAAVDVVMAGDTHAFEFYVQNKDVAGGVRPIYHFVNGGGGAYLSIGGALGWPDVLPVETWAFYPGPDAVRAKLDTETPAWKQPVWAWIKRFGAWPVSTETLSGIFDFNHAPFYQSFVEVRVERSRKRVVFALQAANGPVRWKDLHASFKGVAGMAPDAPVEFIVNMKAPGG
;
A
#
# COMPACT_ATOMS: atom_id res chain seq x y z
N MET A 1 -31.21 -34.81 13.54
CA MET A 1 -30.48 -33.59 13.95
C MET A 1 -29.50 -33.05 12.89
N ARG A 2 -28.69 -33.86 12.18
CA ARG A 2 -27.74 -33.36 11.14
C ARG A 2 -28.40 -32.78 9.86
N HIS A 3 -29.56 -33.27 9.45
CA HIS A 3 -30.32 -32.73 8.30
C HIS A 3 -30.82 -31.31 8.51
N TRP A 4 -31.30 -31.02 9.72
CA TRP A 4 -31.72 -29.68 10.12
C TRP A 4 -30.53 -28.72 10.12
N SER A 5 -29.35 -29.14 10.58
CA SER A 5 -28.17 -28.28 10.59
C SER A 5 -27.71 -27.90 9.18
N ALA A 6 -27.69 -28.83 8.21
CA ALA A 6 -27.18 -28.54 6.87
C ALA A 6 -28.13 -27.68 6.02
N HIS A 7 -29.44 -27.93 6.11
CA HIS A 7 -30.45 -27.09 5.46
C HIS A 7 -30.45 -25.70 6.07
N LEU A 8 -30.41 -25.62 7.41
CA LEU A 8 -30.34 -24.35 8.13
C LEU A 8 -29.07 -23.58 7.77
N THR A 9 -27.89 -24.23 7.72
CA THR A 9 -26.63 -23.59 7.30
C THR A 9 -26.68 -23.08 5.85
N ARG A 10 -27.35 -23.77 4.93
CA ARG A 10 -27.50 -23.32 3.54
C ARG A 10 -28.43 -22.12 3.44
N VAL A 11 -29.57 -22.16 4.13
CA VAL A 11 -30.55 -21.07 4.15
C VAL A 11 -29.97 -19.84 4.84
N THR A 12 -29.26 -20.00 5.96
CA THR A 12 -28.58 -18.89 6.64
C THR A 12 -27.45 -18.31 5.79
N ALA A 13 -26.66 -19.13 5.10
CA ALA A 13 -25.64 -18.64 4.16
C ALA A 13 -26.27 -17.92 2.94
N GLY A 14 -27.38 -18.43 2.41
CA GLY A 14 -28.11 -17.80 1.29
C GLY A 14 -28.71 -16.45 1.68
N ILE A 15 -29.38 -16.36 2.83
CA ILE A 15 -29.88 -15.09 3.39
C ILE A 15 -28.73 -14.13 3.68
N GLY A 16 -27.65 -14.64 4.29
CA GLY A 16 -26.45 -13.85 4.57
C GLY A 16 -25.84 -13.21 3.33
N LEU A 17 -25.73 -13.93 2.22
CA LEU A 17 -25.22 -13.39 0.96
C LEU A 17 -26.14 -12.34 0.31
N VAL A 18 -27.46 -12.48 0.46
CA VAL A 18 -28.42 -11.45 0.00
C VAL A 18 -28.27 -10.17 0.84
N VAL A 19 -28.16 -10.30 2.16
CA VAL A 19 -27.91 -9.15 3.07
C VAL A 19 -26.57 -8.49 2.75
N ILE A 20 -25.53 -9.28 2.54
CA ILE A 20 -24.21 -8.82 2.11
C ILE A 20 -24.30 -8.08 0.75
N GLY A 21 -25.14 -8.55 -0.18
CA GLY A 21 -25.40 -7.86 -1.45
C GLY A 21 -26.07 -6.49 -1.26
N VAL A 22 -26.99 -6.35 -0.32
CA VAL A 22 -27.60 -5.06 0.04
C VAL A 22 -26.58 -4.11 0.67
N LEU A 23 -25.71 -4.62 1.55
CA LEU A 23 -24.61 -3.83 2.13
C LEU A 23 -23.59 -3.39 1.07
N ALA A 24 -23.29 -4.24 0.09
CA ALA A 24 -22.45 -3.88 -1.05
C ALA A 24 -23.04 -2.75 -1.89
N LEU A 25 -24.37 -2.72 -2.08
CA LEU A 25 -25.04 -1.65 -2.82
C LEU A 25 -24.97 -0.29 -2.09
N ALA A 26 -25.00 -0.31 -0.76
CA ALA A 26 -24.87 0.88 0.07
C ALA A 26 -23.41 1.37 0.20
N ALA A 27 -22.43 0.50 -0.04
CA ALA A 27 -21.02 0.80 0.21
C ALA A 27 -20.46 2.04 -0.53
N PRO A 28 -20.80 2.29 -1.81
CA PRO A 28 -20.36 3.52 -2.50
C PRO A 28 -20.86 4.81 -1.86
N PHE A 29 -21.93 4.76 -1.07
CA PHE A 29 -22.56 5.92 -0.46
C PHE A 29 -22.25 6.05 1.04
N ALA A 30 -21.93 4.94 1.71
CA ALA A 30 -21.80 4.89 3.17
C ALA A 30 -20.36 4.87 3.68
N VAL A 31 -19.40 4.39 2.89
CA VAL A 31 -18.02 4.12 3.39
C VAL A 31 -16.95 4.99 2.70
N GLY A 32 -17.35 5.94 1.86
CA GLY A 32 -16.43 6.89 1.21
C GLY A 32 -15.31 6.20 0.45
N THR A 33 -14.06 6.53 0.79
CA THR A 33 -12.83 5.99 0.16
C THR A 33 -12.64 4.49 0.36
N TRP A 34 -13.36 3.86 1.28
CA TRP A 34 -13.31 2.41 1.56
C TRP A 34 -14.26 1.59 0.71
N SER A 35 -15.04 2.22 -0.17
CA SER A 35 -16.06 1.50 -0.94
C SER A 35 -15.47 0.31 -1.69
N LEU A 36 -14.28 0.43 -2.29
CA LEU A 36 -13.62 -0.66 -3.03
C LEU A 36 -13.17 -1.81 -2.14
N GLN A 37 -12.46 -1.53 -1.04
CA GLN A 37 -11.97 -2.55 -0.12
C GLN A 37 -13.13 -3.25 0.60
N PHE A 38 -14.16 -2.47 0.96
CA PHE A 38 -15.38 -3.00 1.54
C PHE A 38 -16.11 -3.91 0.54
N LEU A 39 -16.16 -3.56 -0.75
CA LEU A 39 -16.74 -4.41 -1.80
C LEU A 39 -15.97 -5.72 -2.04
N GLY A 40 -14.67 -5.75 -1.73
CA GLY A 40 -13.88 -6.97 -1.72
C GLY A 40 -14.39 -8.03 -0.74
N LEU A 41 -14.93 -7.63 0.43
CA LEU A 41 -15.40 -8.56 1.46
C LEU A 41 -16.66 -9.35 1.06
N PRO A 42 -17.76 -8.72 0.58
CA PRO A 42 -18.89 -9.38 -0.05
C PRO A 42 -18.47 -10.32 -1.15
N MET A 43 -17.54 -9.88 -2.01
CA MET A 43 -17.11 -10.66 -3.15
C MET A 43 -16.31 -11.90 -2.74
N LEU A 44 -15.48 -11.79 -1.70
CA LEU A 44 -14.78 -12.92 -1.10
C LEU A 44 -15.77 -13.90 -0.47
N ALA A 45 -16.80 -13.41 0.24
CA ALA A 45 -17.84 -14.26 0.82
C ALA A 45 -18.58 -15.06 -0.27
N VAL A 46 -18.90 -14.43 -1.40
CA VAL A 46 -19.50 -15.11 -2.55
C VAL A 46 -18.54 -16.12 -3.18
N ALA A 47 -17.27 -15.74 -3.37
CA ALA A 47 -16.25 -16.62 -3.93
C ALA A 47 -16.07 -17.89 -3.08
N MET A 48 -16.06 -17.74 -1.75
CA MET A 48 -15.99 -18.84 -0.79
C MET A 48 -17.24 -19.71 -0.83
N ALA A 49 -18.43 -19.12 -0.99
CA ALA A 49 -19.68 -19.85 -1.12
C ALA A 49 -19.77 -20.65 -2.44
N ASP A 50 -19.34 -20.06 -3.56
CA ASP A 50 -19.27 -20.72 -4.87
C ASP A 50 -18.20 -21.83 -4.88
N LEU A 51 -17.05 -21.59 -4.26
CA LEU A 51 -16.01 -22.60 -4.07
C LEU A 51 -16.54 -23.76 -3.22
N TYR A 52 -17.23 -23.47 -2.13
CA TYR A 52 -17.84 -24.48 -1.28
C TYR A 52 -18.88 -25.30 -2.04
N GLN A 53 -19.76 -24.69 -2.84
CA GLN A 53 -20.74 -25.42 -3.65
C GLN A 53 -20.07 -26.31 -4.71
N THR A 54 -19.07 -25.76 -5.41
CA THR A 54 -18.28 -26.51 -6.40
C THR A 54 -17.56 -27.68 -5.74
N LEU A 55 -17.04 -27.47 -4.53
CA LEU A 55 -16.43 -28.53 -3.72
C LEU A 55 -17.48 -29.44 -3.07
N ALA A 56 -18.72 -29.05 -2.86
CA ALA A 56 -19.74 -29.87 -2.21
C ALA A 56 -20.50 -30.77 -3.19
N SER A 57 -20.65 -30.38 -4.46
CA SER A 57 -21.36 -31.14 -5.49
C SER A 57 -20.45 -32.13 -6.23
N PRO A 58 -20.72 -33.45 -6.21
CA PRO A 58 -20.00 -34.45 -7.01
C PRO A 58 -19.94 -34.14 -8.50
N GLN A 59 -21.00 -33.51 -9.05
CA GLN A 59 -21.14 -33.17 -10.46
C GLN A 59 -20.33 -31.93 -10.84
N LEU A 60 -20.35 -30.88 -10.02
CA LEU A 60 -19.60 -29.65 -10.30
C LEU A 60 -18.08 -29.86 -10.17
N ARG A 61 -17.64 -30.74 -9.25
CA ARG A 61 -16.21 -31.08 -9.06
C ARG A 61 -15.53 -31.66 -10.29
N THR A 62 -16.27 -32.29 -11.20
CA THR A 62 -15.67 -32.94 -12.39
C THR A 62 -15.45 -31.98 -13.54
N HIS A 63 -16.07 -30.80 -13.51
CA HIS A 63 -16.04 -29.79 -14.55
C HIS A 63 -15.03 -28.69 -14.17
N PRO A 64 -13.87 -28.60 -14.85
CA PRO A 64 -12.87 -27.55 -14.55
C PRO A 64 -13.46 -26.14 -14.60
N ALA A 65 -14.44 -25.91 -15.48
CA ALA A 65 -15.13 -24.64 -15.63
C ALA A 65 -15.89 -24.19 -14.36
N SER A 66 -16.29 -25.11 -13.47
CA SER A 66 -16.96 -24.77 -12.21
C SER A 66 -16.02 -24.16 -11.16
N TYR A 67 -14.70 -24.40 -11.27
CA TYR A 67 -13.70 -23.80 -10.37
C TYR A 67 -13.27 -22.40 -10.84
N VAL A 68 -13.31 -22.17 -12.15
CA VAL A 68 -12.89 -20.90 -12.77
C VAL A 68 -13.64 -19.72 -12.16
N THR A 69 -14.94 -19.85 -11.92
CA THR A 69 -15.77 -18.78 -11.37
C THR A 69 -15.35 -18.41 -9.95
N SER A 70 -15.13 -19.39 -9.08
CA SER A 70 -14.66 -19.17 -7.71
C SER A 70 -13.23 -18.61 -7.63
N ILE A 71 -12.34 -19.04 -8.53
CA ILE A 71 -10.95 -18.57 -8.59
C ILE A 71 -10.92 -17.12 -9.05
N LEU A 72 -11.66 -16.79 -10.12
CA LEU A 72 -11.76 -15.43 -10.62
C LEU A 72 -12.46 -14.49 -9.64
N ALA A 73 -13.51 -14.95 -8.95
CA ALA A 73 -14.17 -14.16 -7.91
C ALA A 73 -13.25 -13.93 -6.70
N THR A 74 -12.43 -14.91 -6.32
CA THR A 74 -11.42 -14.73 -5.25
C THR A 74 -10.35 -13.74 -5.69
N ALA A 75 -9.84 -13.88 -6.93
CA ALA A 75 -8.83 -12.97 -7.47
C ALA A 75 -9.35 -11.53 -7.54
N ALA A 76 -10.59 -11.33 -8.00
CA ALA A 76 -11.17 -10.00 -8.08
C ALA A 76 -11.58 -9.43 -6.71
N ALA A 77 -11.97 -10.27 -5.74
CA ALA A 77 -12.15 -9.85 -4.34
C ALA A 77 -10.83 -9.37 -3.71
N LEU A 78 -9.72 -10.09 -3.96
CA LEU A 78 -8.39 -9.71 -3.52
C LEU A 78 -7.92 -8.42 -4.18
N VAL A 79 -8.16 -8.28 -5.49
CA VAL A 79 -7.86 -7.05 -6.22
C VAL A 79 -8.64 -5.86 -5.64
N LEU A 80 -9.93 -6.01 -5.33
CA LEU A 80 -10.72 -4.96 -4.70
C LEU A 80 -10.23 -4.62 -3.28
N TYR A 81 -9.86 -5.65 -2.50
CA TYR A 81 -9.40 -5.49 -1.12
C TYR A 81 -8.00 -4.87 -1.04
N LEU A 82 -7.10 -5.24 -1.95
CA LEU A 82 -5.70 -4.81 -1.97
C LEU A 82 -5.49 -3.46 -2.70
N SER A 83 -6.53 -2.88 -3.31
CA SER A 83 -6.37 -1.73 -4.21
C SER A 83 -6.79 -0.39 -3.59
N PRO A 84 -5.80 0.47 -3.29
CA PRO A 84 -5.86 1.89 -3.63
C PRO A 84 -5.23 2.19 -5.01
N SER A 85 -4.42 1.27 -5.56
CA SER A 85 -3.45 1.56 -6.64
C SER A 85 -3.52 0.69 -7.90
N LEU A 86 -4.50 -0.21 -8.05
CA LEU A 86 -4.78 -0.78 -9.38
C LEU A 86 -5.56 0.27 -10.16
N VAL A 87 -5.18 0.53 -11.44
CA VAL A 87 -5.88 1.52 -12.27
C VAL A 87 -7.36 1.21 -12.18
N ALA A 88 -8.13 2.18 -11.70
CA ALA A 88 -9.53 1.99 -11.32
C ALA A 88 -10.36 1.32 -12.45
N SER A 89 -10.00 1.60 -13.72
CA SER A 89 -10.56 0.96 -14.92
C SER A 89 -10.17 -0.51 -15.13
N GLY A 90 -8.98 -0.94 -14.72
CA GLY A 90 -8.50 -2.32 -14.83
C GLY A 90 -9.29 -3.28 -13.97
N VAL A 91 -9.64 -2.88 -12.74
CA VAL A 91 -10.47 -3.68 -11.82
C VAL A 91 -11.86 -3.93 -12.39
N VAL A 92 -12.53 -2.89 -12.88
CA VAL A 92 -13.83 -3.04 -13.54
C VAL A 92 -13.73 -3.84 -14.83
N THR A 93 -12.68 -3.64 -15.63
CA THR A 93 -12.49 -4.43 -16.87
C THR A 93 -12.32 -5.92 -16.58
N ILE A 94 -11.49 -6.26 -15.58
CA ILE A 94 -11.32 -7.65 -15.12
C ILE A 94 -12.64 -8.20 -14.58
N PHE A 95 -13.37 -7.42 -13.79
CA PHE A 95 -14.63 -7.85 -13.19
C PHE A 95 -15.76 -8.04 -14.21
N LEU A 96 -15.91 -7.13 -15.17
CA LEU A 96 -16.87 -7.25 -16.27
C LEU A 96 -16.52 -8.42 -17.18
N THR A 97 -15.22 -8.60 -17.49
CA THR A 97 -14.74 -9.77 -18.23
C THR A 97 -15.03 -11.06 -17.47
N PHE A 98 -14.85 -11.07 -16.16
CA PHE A 98 -15.24 -12.19 -15.30
C PHE A 98 -16.73 -12.49 -15.41
N LEU A 99 -17.62 -11.49 -15.29
CA LEU A 99 -19.07 -11.70 -15.40
C LEU A 99 -19.47 -12.25 -16.77
N VAL A 100 -18.79 -11.81 -17.84
CA VAL A 100 -18.97 -12.36 -19.19
C VAL A 100 -18.52 -13.82 -19.26
N VAL A 101 -17.31 -14.15 -18.77
CA VAL A 101 -16.78 -15.52 -18.75
C VAL A 101 -17.66 -16.44 -17.90
N ASP A 102 -18.10 -15.98 -16.73
CA ASP A 102 -19.03 -16.68 -15.85
C ASP A 102 -20.38 -16.95 -16.54
N GLY A 103 -20.91 -15.95 -17.26
CA GLY A 103 -22.10 -16.09 -18.10
C GLY A 103 -21.93 -17.13 -19.20
N VAL A 104 -20.82 -17.10 -19.94
CA VAL A 104 -20.48 -18.10 -20.98
C VAL A 104 -20.39 -19.50 -20.39
N VAL A 105 -19.68 -19.66 -19.26
CA VAL A 105 -19.53 -20.96 -18.59
C VAL A 105 -20.89 -21.51 -18.17
N LYS A 106 -21.74 -20.70 -17.53
CA LYS A 106 -23.09 -21.11 -17.08
C LYS A 106 -24.04 -21.39 -18.24
N ALA A 107 -24.00 -20.59 -19.30
CA ALA A 107 -24.78 -20.84 -20.51
C ALA A 107 -24.32 -22.11 -21.25
N SER A 108 -23.01 -22.37 -21.31
CA SER A 108 -22.46 -23.58 -21.94
C SER A 108 -22.91 -24.86 -21.22
N GLN A 109 -23.12 -24.80 -19.90
CA GLN A 109 -23.68 -25.92 -19.13
C GLN A 109 -25.11 -26.26 -19.56
N ALA A 110 -25.89 -25.31 -20.10
CA ALA A 110 -27.22 -25.61 -20.65
C ALA A 110 -27.16 -26.36 -22.00
N VAL A 111 -26.11 -26.10 -22.80
CA VAL A 111 -25.92 -26.65 -24.15
C VAL A 111 -25.24 -28.02 -24.12
N PHE A 112 -24.18 -28.18 -23.31
CA PHE A 112 -23.40 -29.42 -23.22
C PHE A 112 -23.94 -30.45 -22.22
N GLY A 113 -25.08 -30.15 -21.59
CA GLY A 113 -25.74 -31.02 -20.61
C GLY A 113 -25.65 -30.42 -19.20
N PRO A 114 -26.77 -29.94 -18.62
CA PRO A 114 -26.74 -29.38 -17.28
C PRO A 114 -26.35 -30.47 -16.26
N PRO A 115 -25.69 -30.10 -15.14
CA PRO A 115 -25.51 -31.03 -14.03
C PRO A 115 -26.87 -31.64 -13.65
N SER A 116 -26.92 -32.96 -13.45
CA SER A 116 -28.14 -33.68 -13.07
C SER A 116 -28.87 -32.92 -11.95
N GLY A 117 -30.15 -32.59 -12.18
CA GLY A 117 -30.99 -31.87 -11.21
C GLY A 117 -31.30 -30.41 -11.52
N THR A 118 -30.65 -29.78 -12.51
CA THR A 118 -30.92 -28.38 -12.90
C THR A 118 -31.65 -28.32 -14.25
N SER A 119 -32.80 -27.63 -14.34
CA SER A 119 -33.49 -27.47 -15.63
C SER A 119 -32.66 -26.61 -16.58
N ARG A 120 -32.68 -26.91 -17.89
CA ARG A 120 -31.97 -26.11 -18.92
C ARG A 120 -32.36 -24.63 -18.85
N THR A 121 -33.61 -24.34 -18.53
CA THR A 121 -34.13 -22.98 -18.34
C THR A 121 -33.43 -22.24 -17.22
N VAL A 122 -33.19 -22.90 -16.08
CA VAL A 122 -32.50 -22.30 -14.93
C VAL A 122 -31.03 -22.01 -15.24
N ALA A 123 -30.35 -22.91 -15.98
CA ALA A 123 -28.97 -22.69 -16.42
C ALA A 123 -28.85 -21.51 -17.41
N ILE A 124 -29.80 -21.38 -18.35
CA ILE A 124 -29.89 -20.27 -19.31
C ILE A 124 -30.14 -18.94 -18.59
N VAL A 125 -31.11 -18.90 -17.67
CA VAL A 125 -31.43 -17.70 -16.88
C VAL A 125 -30.21 -17.25 -16.06
N ASN A 126 -29.51 -18.18 -15.40
CA ASN A 126 -28.29 -17.87 -14.64
C ASN A 126 -27.16 -17.31 -15.50
N GLY A 127 -26.97 -17.83 -16.72
CA GLY A 127 -26.00 -17.30 -17.67
C GLY A 127 -26.36 -15.89 -18.15
N LEU A 128 -27.63 -15.68 -18.55
CA LEU A 128 -28.16 -14.38 -18.97
C LEU A 128 -28.10 -13.33 -17.87
N SER A 129 -28.32 -13.70 -16.60
CA SER A 129 -28.19 -12.77 -15.47
C SER A 129 -26.77 -12.24 -15.30
N SER A 130 -25.73 -13.07 -15.45
CA SER A 130 -24.33 -12.60 -15.40
C SER A 130 -24.00 -11.65 -16.56
N PHE A 131 -24.51 -11.92 -17.77
CA PHE A 131 -24.38 -11.01 -18.91
C PHE A 131 -25.10 -9.68 -18.68
N MET A 132 -26.31 -9.71 -18.11
CA MET A 132 -27.06 -8.48 -17.80
C MET A 132 -26.39 -7.66 -16.70
N LEU A 133 -25.82 -8.31 -15.68
CA LEU A 133 -25.02 -7.63 -14.66
C LEU A 133 -23.76 -6.99 -15.26
N ALA A 134 -23.11 -7.64 -16.22
CA ALA A 134 -21.98 -7.04 -16.93
C ALA A 134 -22.41 -5.81 -17.77
N LEU A 135 -23.52 -5.90 -18.49
CA LEU A 135 -24.02 -4.80 -19.31
C LEU A 135 -24.48 -3.60 -18.44
N ILE A 136 -25.21 -3.86 -17.36
CA ILE A 136 -25.65 -2.85 -16.39
C ILE A 136 -24.42 -2.22 -15.72
N GLY A 137 -23.45 -3.02 -15.28
CA GLY A 137 -22.20 -2.53 -14.68
C GLY A 137 -21.42 -1.64 -15.66
N PHE A 138 -21.32 -2.02 -16.93
CA PHE A 138 -20.67 -1.21 -17.96
C PHE A 138 -21.41 0.12 -18.19
N TRP A 139 -22.74 0.09 -18.29
CA TRP A 139 -23.55 1.29 -18.46
C TRP A 139 -23.41 2.23 -17.26
N VAL A 140 -23.56 1.72 -16.03
CA VAL A 140 -23.39 2.49 -14.78
C VAL A 140 -21.98 3.07 -14.69
N TRP A 141 -20.95 2.33 -15.11
CA TRP A 141 -19.58 2.85 -15.09
C TRP A 141 -19.43 4.08 -15.99
N LYS A 142 -20.04 4.07 -17.17
CA LYS A 142 -19.98 5.19 -18.12
C LYS A 142 -20.85 6.38 -17.71
N THR A 143 -21.90 6.18 -16.90
CA THR A 143 -22.86 7.24 -16.56
C THR A 143 -22.71 7.79 -15.14
N LEU A 144 -22.44 6.94 -14.16
CA LEU A 144 -22.47 7.27 -12.72
C LEU A 144 -21.12 7.07 -12.02
N GLY A 145 -20.11 6.57 -12.74
CA GLY A 145 -18.77 6.39 -12.22
C GLY A 145 -18.49 5.00 -11.62
N LEU A 146 -17.21 4.78 -11.34
CA LEU A 146 -16.64 3.45 -11.10
C LEU A 146 -17.15 2.77 -9.81
N GLN A 147 -17.16 3.50 -8.70
CA GLN A 147 -17.48 2.93 -7.39
C GLN A 147 -18.94 2.44 -7.35
N ILE A 148 -19.86 3.20 -7.95
CA ILE A 148 -21.27 2.84 -8.06
C ILE A 148 -21.43 1.62 -8.98
N ALA A 149 -20.70 1.57 -10.09
CA ALA A 149 -20.73 0.41 -11.01
C ALA A 149 -20.27 -0.88 -10.33
N LEU A 150 -19.18 -0.84 -9.57
CA LEU A 150 -18.69 -1.98 -8.79
C LEU A 150 -19.67 -2.35 -7.66
N GLY A 151 -20.24 -1.36 -6.96
CA GLY A 151 -21.26 -1.59 -5.94
C GLY A 151 -22.46 -2.35 -6.49
N VAL A 152 -23.03 -1.88 -7.61
CA VAL A 152 -24.16 -2.52 -8.30
C VAL A 152 -23.80 -3.93 -8.78
N ALA A 153 -22.63 -4.10 -9.37
CA ALA A 153 -22.23 -5.36 -9.97
C ALA A 153 -21.87 -6.43 -8.91
N VAL A 154 -21.19 -6.06 -7.82
CA VAL A 154 -20.92 -6.94 -6.67
C VAL A 154 -22.21 -7.27 -5.91
N ALA A 155 -23.08 -6.28 -5.69
CA ALA A 155 -24.39 -6.48 -5.06
C ALA A 155 -25.26 -7.47 -5.86
N GLY A 156 -25.35 -7.26 -7.17
CA GLY A 156 -26.09 -8.16 -8.06
C GLY A 156 -25.49 -9.56 -8.11
N TYR A 157 -24.16 -9.67 -8.11
CA TYR A 157 -23.47 -10.97 -8.06
C TYR A 157 -23.72 -11.71 -6.74
N ALA A 158 -23.64 -11.01 -5.60
CA ALA A 158 -23.89 -11.57 -4.28
C ALA A 158 -25.35 -11.99 -4.08
N ALA A 159 -26.30 -11.14 -4.51
CA ALA A 159 -27.72 -11.45 -4.50
C ALA A 159 -28.04 -12.67 -5.39
N SER A 160 -27.43 -12.74 -6.58
CA SER A 160 -27.55 -13.90 -7.48
C SER A 160 -27.00 -15.18 -6.85
N ALA A 161 -25.86 -15.12 -6.15
CA ALA A 161 -25.28 -16.27 -5.45
C ALA A 161 -26.12 -16.71 -4.25
N GLY A 162 -26.63 -15.76 -3.45
CA GLY A 162 -27.55 -16.03 -2.35
C GLY A 162 -28.86 -16.67 -2.83
N TRP A 163 -29.45 -16.15 -3.90
CA TRP A 163 -30.63 -16.72 -4.53
C TRP A 163 -30.40 -18.17 -5.02
N ARG A 164 -29.26 -18.44 -5.66
CA ARG A 164 -28.88 -19.79 -6.08
C ARG A 164 -28.82 -20.78 -4.90
N LEU A 165 -28.30 -20.35 -3.75
CA LEU A 165 -28.26 -21.18 -2.53
C LEU A 165 -29.64 -21.44 -1.92
N LEU A 166 -30.55 -20.48 -2.02
CA LEU A 166 -31.92 -20.61 -1.52
C LEU A 166 -32.75 -21.58 -2.37
N VAL A 167 -32.59 -21.49 -3.70
CA VAL A 167 -33.44 -22.20 -4.68
C VAL A 167 -32.84 -23.53 -5.15
N ALA A 168 -31.55 -23.81 -4.90
CA ALA A 168 -30.94 -25.08 -5.28
C ALA A 168 -31.72 -26.28 -4.70
N PRO A 169 -32.10 -27.28 -5.52
CA PRO A 169 -32.80 -28.46 -5.03
C PRO A 169 -31.93 -29.20 -4.01
N THR A 170 -32.55 -29.66 -2.92
CA THR A 170 -31.91 -30.55 -1.94
C THR A 170 -31.78 -31.95 -2.55
N GLU A 171 -30.87 -32.15 -3.49
CA GLU A 171 -30.61 -33.49 -4.01
C GLU A 171 -29.93 -34.37 -2.96
N GLN A 172 -30.65 -35.41 -2.53
CA GLN A 172 -30.20 -36.75 -2.12
C GLN A 172 -28.79 -36.85 -1.53
N ARG A 173 -28.56 -36.17 -0.41
CA ARG A 173 -27.39 -36.39 0.45
C ARG A 173 -27.34 -37.81 1.05
N GLU A 174 -28.42 -38.59 0.94
CA GLU A 174 -28.59 -39.88 1.61
C GLU A 174 -28.22 -41.13 0.79
N ARG A 175 -28.16 -41.12 -0.55
CA ARG A 175 -27.80 -42.35 -1.30
C ARG A 175 -26.30 -42.64 -1.36
N ASP A 176 -25.45 -41.61 -1.32
CA ASP A 176 -23.99 -41.79 -1.37
C ASP A 176 -23.32 -41.80 0.02
N GLN A 177 -23.90 -41.16 1.04
CA GLN A 177 -23.31 -41.16 2.39
C GLN A 177 -23.57 -42.45 3.17
N THR A 178 -24.56 -43.26 2.76
CA THR A 178 -24.87 -44.55 3.40
C THR A 178 -24.32 -45.77 2.66
N SER A 179 -23.69 -45.58 1.48
CA SER A 179 -23.13 -46.68 0.68
C SER A 179 -21.66 -46.54 0.29
N ASP A 180 -20.94 -45.54 0.81
CA ASP A 180 -19.51 -45.38 0.54
C ASP A 180 -18.73 -46.49 1.28
N ALA A 181 -18.60 -47.65 0.61
CA ALA A 181 -17.85 -48.79 1.10
C ALA A 181 -16.51 -48.29 1.66
N THR A 182 -16.26 -48.57 2.94
CA THR A 182 -14.99 -48.31 3.65
C THR A 182 -13.78 -48.81 2.86
N ASN A 183 -14.01 -49.68 1.88
CA ASN A 183 -13.03 -50.41 1.12
C ASN A 183 -12.70 -49.74 -0.24
N LYS A 184 -13.15 -48.53 -0.55
CA LYS A 184 -12.84 -47.83 -1.83
C LYS A 184 -11.88 -46.65 -1.64
N HIS A 185 -11.05 -46.40 -2.65
CA HIS A 185 -10.19 -45.21 -2.67
C HIS A 185 -11.04 -43.94 -2.86
N PRO A 186 -10.85 -42.84 -2.09
CA PRO A 186 -11.58 -41.58 -2.25
C PRO A 186 -11.35 -40.83 -3.58
N ASP A 187 -10.53 -41.38 -4.48
CA ASP A 187 -10.30 -40.90 -5.84
C ASP A 187 -10.88 -41.88 -6.84
N ASN A 188 -12.13 -41.65 -7.23
CA ASN A 188 -12.83 -42.52 -8.16
C ASN A 188 -12.12 -42.61 -9.53
N ARG A 189 -11.29 -41.62 -9.91
CA ARG A 189 -10.58 -41.60 -11.20
C ARG A 189 -9.40 -42.59 -11.26
N LEU A 190 -9.00 -43.19 -10.13
CA LEU A 190 -7.96 -44.23 -10.14
C LEU A 190 -8.47 -45.56 -10.69
N ASN A 191 -9.78 -45.84 -10.65
CA ASN A 191 -10.40 -47.09 -11.15
C ASN A 191 -9.74 -48.36 -10.55
N LEU A 192 -9.51 -48.38 -9.24
CA LEU A 192 -8.80 -49.46 -8.53
C LEU A 192 -9.72 -50.50 -7.86
N GLY A 193 -11.05 -50.37 -8.00
CA GLY A 193 -12.00 -51.25 -7.31
C GLY A 193 -12.00 -51.07 -5.79
N SER A 194 -12.70 -51.96 -5.07
CA SER A 194 -12.68 -52.03 -3.61
C SER A 194 -11.58 -52.99 -3.13
N HIS A 195 -10.87 -52.63 -2.07
CA HIS A 195 -9.81 -53.45 -1.46
C HIS A 195 -9.71 -53.20 0.05
N GLU A 196 -9.37 -54.24 0.83
CA GLU A 196 -9.28 -54.17 2.30
C GLU A 196 -8.23 -53.17 2.79
N LEU A 197 -7.10 -53.06 2.08
CA LEU A 197 -6.06 -52.05 2.36
C LEU A 197 -6.60 -50.60 2.39
N PHE A 198 -7.62 -50.27 1.59
CA PHE A 198 -8.27 -48.96 1.67
C PHE A 198 -9.11 -48.80 2.93
N ALA A 199 -9.81 -49.86 3.33
CA ALA A 199 -10.57 -49.90 4.59
C ALA A 199 -9.66 -49.74 5.79
N ALA A 200 -8.56 -50.49 5.84
CA ALA A 200 -7.56 -50.39 6.88
C ALA A 200 -6.94 -48.98 6.95
N GLY A 201 -6.58 -48.40 5.81
CA GLY A 201 -6.00 -47.06 5.75
C GLY A 201 -6.97 -45.95 6.17
N LEU A 202 -8.23 -46.00 5.71
CA LEU A 202 -9.26 -45.02 6.08
C LEU A 202 -9.71 -45.17 7.54
N ALA A 203 -9.80 -46.40 8.06
CA ALA A 203 -10.10 -46.67 9.46
C ALA A 203 -8.96 -46.19 10.38
N SER A 204 -7.70 -46.44 10.01
CA SER A 204 -6.51 -45.95 10.72
C SER A 204 -6.45 -44.42 10.77
N ARG A 205 -6.80 -43.75 9.66
CA ARG A 205 -6.94 -42.30 9.62
C ARG A 205 -8.08 -41.83 10.54
N ALA A 206 -9.25 -42.46 10.48
CA ALA A 206 -10.41 -42.07 11.26
C ALA A 206 -10.17 -42.21 12.78
N SER A 207 -9.49 -43.29 13.21
CA SER A 207 -9.12 -43.48 14.61
C SER A 207 -8.06 -42.48 15.08
N SER A 208 -7.14 -42.08 14.20
CA SER A 208 -6.09 -41.10 14.51
C SER A 208 -6.56 -39.64 14.39
N ALA A 209 -7.68 -39.38 13.71
CA ALA A 209 -8.15 -38.02 13.37
C ALA A 209 -8.36 -37.08 14.58
N PRO A 210 -8.92 -37.52 15.73
CA PRO A 210 -9.06 -36.65 16.89
C PRO A 210 -7.72 -36.23 17.51
N ILE A 211 -6.75 -37.16 17.54
CA ILE A 211 -5.40 -36.91 18.07
C ILE A 211 -4.65 -35.98 17.12
N VAL A 212 -4.63 -36.32 15.82
CA VAL A 212 -4.00 -35.51 14.78
C VAL A 212 -4.60 -34.11 14.74
N GLY A 213 -5.93 -33.97 14.82
CA GLY A 213 -6.58 -32.66 14.84
C GLY A 213 -6.21 -31.80 16.05
N ARG A 214 -6.07 -32.39 17.25
CA ARG A 214 -5.59 -31.68 18.45
C ARG A 214 -4.13 -31.26 18.30
N THR A 215 -3.27 -32.16 17.83
CA THR A 215 -1.85 -31.87 17.59
C THR A 215 -1.67 -30.81 16.51
N GLU A 216 -2.48 -30.85 15.45
CA GLU A 216 -2.47 -29.82 14.39
C GLU A 216 -2.93 -28.46 14.92
N LEU A 217 -3.99 -28.41 15.72
CA LEU A 217 -4.41 -27.16 16.35
C LEU A 217 -3.33 -26.61 17.27
N GLN A 218 -2.68 -27.47 18.07
CA GLN A 218 -1.54 -27.08 18.90
C GLN A 218 -0.40 -26.52 18.06
N TRP A 219 -0.02 -27.17 16.95
CA TRP A 219 1.02 -26.65 16.05
C TRP A 219 0.64 -25.33 15.40
N LEU A 220 -0.62 -25.15 14.97
CA LEU A 220 -1.09 -23.88 14.43
C LEU A 220 -1.01 -22.77 15.47
N MET A 221 -1.39 -23.06 16.73
CA MET A 221 -1.26 -22.11 17.83
C MET A 221 0.21 -21.79 18.14
N VAL A 222 1.09 -22.80 18.15
CA VAL A 222 2.54 -22.60 18.36
C VAL A 222 3.14 -21.76 17.24
N VAL A 223 2.86 -22.08 15.98
CA VAL A 223 3.38 -21.31 14.84
C VAL A 223 2.82 -19.90 14.86
N GLY A 224 1.52 -19.71 15.14
CA GLY A 224 0.93 -18.39 15.29
C GLY A 224 1.58 -17.58 16.43
N ALA A 225 1.86 -18.21 17.56
CA ALA A 225 2.58 -17.58 18.67
C ALA A 225 4.03 -17.23 18.30
N VAL A 226 4.73 -18.10 17.55
CA VAL A 226 6.08 -17.82 17.07
C VAL A 226 6.08 -16.65 16.09
N LEU A 227 5.15 -16.62 15.12
CA LEU A 227 5.00 -15.50 14.19
C LEU A 227 4.70 -14.20 14.94
N PHE A 228 3.79 -14.23 15.90
CA PHE A 228 3.50 -13.10 16.77
C PHE A 228 4.74 -12.60 17.53
N VAL A 229 5.51 -13.50 18.14
CA VAL A 229 6.75 -13.13 18.85
C VAL A 229 7.80 -12.58 17.89
N VAL A 230 7.91 -13.12 16.68
CA VAL A 230 8.79 -12.61 15.62
C VAL A 230 8.41 -11.18 15.27
N HIS A 231 7.13 -10.89 15.03
CA HIS A 231 6.67 -9.54 14.75
C HIS A 231 6.82 -8.61 15.95
N LEU A 232 6.51 -9.08 17.17
CA LEU A 232 6.70 -8.31 18.39
C LEU A 232 8.17 -7.88 18.56
N ALA A 233 9.11 -8.78 18.26
CA ALA A 233 10.54 -8.47 18.32
C ALA A 233 11.02 -7.56 17.18
N ARG A 234 10.38 -7.62 16.01
CA ARG A 234 10.75 -6.81 14.83
C ARG A 234 10.13 -5.41 14.85
N MET A 235 8.92 -5.25 15.37
CA MET A 235 8.10 -4.04 15.20
C MET A 235 8.25 -3.03 16.34
N GLU A 236 9.35 -3.06 17.11
CA GLU A 236 9.61 -2.19 18.30
C GLU A 236 8.34 -1.77 19.06
N SER A 237 7.48 -2.75 19.35
CA SER A 237 6.13 -2.47 19.83
C SER A 237 6.20 -1.86 21.23
N SER A 238 5.59 -0.69 21.42
CA SER A 238 5.54 -0.06 22.75
C SER A 238 4.83 -0.98 23.75
N ASP A 239 5.16 -0.86 25.04
CA ASP A 239 4.64 -1.68 26.17
C ASP A 239 3.12 -1.54 26.45
N THR A 240 2.30 -1.22 25.44
CA THR A 240 0.89 -0.85 25.58
C THR A 240 -0.01 -1.68 24.69
N TRP A 241 -1.31 -1.77 25.05
CA TRP A 241 -2.29 -2.54 24.28
C TRP A 241 -2.39 -2.13 22.80
N LEU A 242 -2.17 -0.85 22.47
CA LEU A 242 -2.12 -0.37 21.08
C LEU A 242 -0.80 -0.68 20.37
N GLY A 243 0.32 -0.76 21.10
CA GLY A 243 1.59 -1.24 20.54
C GLY A 243 1.50 -2.69 20.07
N LEU A 244 0.66 -3.51 20.74
CA LEU A 244 0.42 -4.90 20.37
C LEU A 244 -0.50 -5.07 19.13
N ILE A 245 -1.23 -4.03 18.72
CA ILE A 245 -2.11 -4.12 17.53
C ILE A 245 -1.28 -4.45 16.30
N SER A 246 -0.09 -3.86 16.18
CA SER A 246 0.80 -4.06 15.04
C SER A 246 1.22 -5.52 14.85
N PRO A 247 1.85 -6.18 15.84
CA PRO A 247 2.13 -7.62 15.76
C PRO A 247 0.88 -8.48 15.58
N VAL A 248 -0.27 -8.11 16.16
CA VAL A 248 -1.54 -8.84 15.96
C VAL A 248 -1.99 -8.77 14.50
N VAL A 249 -2.02 -7.56 13.92
CA VAL A 249 -2.43 -7.34 12.52
C VAL A 249 -1.51 -8.09 11.58
N ALA A 250 -0.19 -8.04 11.80
CA ALA A 250 0.79 -8.78 11.00
C ALA A 250 0.54 -10.30 11.08
N THR A 251 0.36 -10.84 12.29
CA THR A 251 0.09 -12.27 12.51
C THR A 251 -1.23 -12.71 11.87
N VAL A 252 -2.28 -11.89 11.92
CA VAL A 252 -3.55 -12.16 11.24
C VAL A 252 -3.36 -12.14 9.72
N GLY A 253 -2.56 -11.20 9.21
CA GLY A 253 -2.14 -11.14 7.82
C GLY A 253 -1.45 -12.42 7.36
N ASP A 254 -0.57 -13.00 8.18
CA ASP A 254 0.11 -14.27 7.87
C ASP A 254 -0.87 -15.44 7.73
N VAL A 255 -1.87 -15.52 8.63
CA VAL A 255 -2.92 -16.54 8.54
C VAL A 255 -3.72 -16.38 7.24
N LEU A 256 -4.02 -15.14 6.85
CA LEU A 256 -4.68 -14.84 5.59
C LEU A 256 -3.80 -15.25 4.40
N MET A 257 -2.52 -14.91 4.40
CA MET A 257 -1.56 -15.36 3.37
C MET A 257 -1.47 -16.89 3.29
N ALA A 258 -1.51 -17.60 4.43
CA ALA A 258 -1.49 -19.06 4.44
C ALA A 258 -2.75 -19.64 3.76
N ILE A 259 -3.91 -19.04 3.97
CA ILE A 259 -5.14 -19.43 3.26
C ILE A 259 -4.96 -19.19 1.76
N LEU A 260 -4.45 -18.02 1.36
CA LEU A 260 -4.29 -17.65 -0.05
C LEU A 260 -3.26 -18.51 -0.78
N PHE A 261 -2.05 -18.66 -0.24
CA PHE A 261 -1.03 -19.56 -0.81
C PHE A 261 -1.52 -20.99 -0.86
N GLY A 262 -2.21 -21.45 0.18
CA GLY A 262 -2.80 -22.77 0.23
C GLY A 262 -3.82 -22.98 -0.89
N ALA A 263 -4.74 -22.04 -1.08
CA ALA A 263 -5.87 -22.16 -2.00
C ALA A 263 -5.48 -21.87 -3.47
N LEU A 264 -4.66 -20.86 -3.71
CA LEU A 264 -4.39 -20.30 -5.04
C LEU A 264 -3.11 -20.83 -5.68
N LEU A 265 -2.14 -21.31 -4.88
CA LEU A 265 -0.85 -21.76 -5.39
C LEU A 265 -0.61 -23.25 -5.10
N VAL A 266 -0.53 -23.63 -3.83
CA VAL A 266 -0.10 -24.97 -3.42
C VAL A 266 -1.14 -26.03 -3.78
N LEU A 267 -2.43 -25.78 -3.52
CA LEU A 267 -3.49 -26.74 -3.84
C LEU A 267 -3.61 -26.97 -5.36
N PRO A 268 -3.68 -25.95 -6.24
CA PRO A 268 -3.69 -26.17 -7.69
C PRO A 268 -2.47 -26.93 -8.20
N LEU A 269 -1.26 -26.57 -7.76
CA LEU A 269 -0.04 -27.28 -8.14
C LEU A 269 -0.06 -28.75 -7.69
N ARG A 270 -0.52 -29.01 -6.46
CA ARG A 270 -0.65 -30.38 -5.93
C ARG A 270 -1.71 -31.19 -6.66
N LEU A 271 -2.81 -30.56 -7.08
CA LEU A 271 -3.82 -31.19 -7.93
C LEU A 271 -3.30 -31.46 -9.34
N GLY A 272 -2.55 -30.54 -9.95
CA GLY A 272 -1.88 -30.72 -11.23
C GLY A 272 -0.87 -31.87 -11.18
N TRP A 273 0.00 -31.89 -10.17
CA TRP A 273 0.92 -33.01 -9.93
C TRP A 273 0.19 -34.34 -9.75
N ARG A 274 -0.97 -34.32 -9.08
CA ARG A 274 -1.83 -35.49 -8.95
C ARG A 274 -2.35 -35.97 -10.29
N LEU A 275 -2.78 -35.08 -11.19
CA LEU A 275 -3.21 -35.46 -12.54
C LEU A 275 -2.10 -36.21 -13.28
N LEU A 276 -0.87 -35.69 -13.24
CA LEU A 276 0.30 -36.26 -13.91
C LEU A 276 0.75 -37.61 -13.32
N THR A 277 0.60 -37.80 -12.00
CA THR A 277 1.12 -38.99 -11.30
C THR A 277 0.14 -40.14 -11.14
N ARG A 278 -1.11 -40.01 -11.61
CA ARG A 278 -2.14 -41.06 -11.51
C ARG A 278 -1.72 -42.43 -12.06
N PRO A 279 -1.05 -42.55 -13.23
CA PRO A 279 -0.64 -43.86 -13.74
C PRO A 279 0.31 -44.59 -12.79
N PHE A 280 1.30 -43.87 -12.25
CA PHE A 280 2.25 -44.41 -11.28
C PHE A 280 1.57 -44.80 -9.96
N GLU A 281 0.59 -44.02 -9.51
CA GLU A 281 -0.20 -44.33 -8.32
C GLU A 281 -1.00 -45.62 -8.50
N ARG A 282 -1.60 -45.85 -9.69
CA ARG A 282 -2.28 -47.11 -10.00
C ARG A 282 -1.32 -48.30 -9.95
N ILE A 283 -0.12 -48.16 -10.50
CA ILE A 283 0.90 -49.21 -10.49
C ILE A 283 1.31 -49.51 -9.04
N ALA A 284 1.59 -48.49 -8.24
CA ALA A 284 1.97 -48.63 -6.84
C ALA A 284 0.88 -49.32 -6.00
N TRP A 285 -0.39 -48.97 -6.20
CA TRP A 285 -1.50 -49.66 -5.54
C TRP A 285 -1.65 -51.11 -5.99
N ARG A 286 -1.55 -51.41 -7.29
CA ARG A 286 -1.59 -52.80 -7.80
C ARG A 286 -0.44 -53.64 -7.23
N LEU A 287 0.74 -53.06 -7.07
CA LEU A 287 1.89 -53.71 -6.43
C LEU A 287 1.58 -54.06 -4.97
N ARG A 288 0.92 -53.16 -4.23
CA ARG A 288 0.47 -53.41 -2.84
C ARG A 288 -0.66 -54.45 -2.77
N PHE A 289 -1.63 -54.41 -3.69
CA PHE A 289 -2.74 -55.39 -3.73
C PHE A 289 -2.25 -56.82 -3.98
N SER A 290 -1.24 -56.97 -4.85
CA SER A 290 -0.65 -58.27 -5.16
C SER A 290 0.32 -58.79 -4.08
N GLY A 291 0.59 -58.02 -3.02
CA GLY A 291 1.59 -58.35 -2.00
C GLY A 291 3.05 -58.39 -2.50
N GLN A 292 3.29 -58.03 -3.76
CA GLN A 292 4.62 -58.04 -4.37
C GLN A 292 5.52 -56.91 -3.85
N ASP A 293 4.95 -55.89 -3.20
CA ASP A 293 5.71 -54.84 -2.52
C ASP A 293 6.60 -55.40 -1.39
N VAL A 294 6.23 -56.55 -0.80
CA VAL A 294 7.04 -57.29 0.20
C VAL A 294 8.32 -57.87 -0.42
N LYS A 295 8.41 -57.97 -1.76
CA LYS A 295 9.64 -58.40 -2.45
C LYS A 295 10.61 -57.24 -2.72
N LEU A 296 10.17 -55.99 -2.56
CA LEU A 296 11.04 -54.83 -2.72
C LEU A 296 12.04 -54.71 -1.56
N GLN A 297 13.23 -54.17 -1.81
CA GLN A 297 14.16 -53.76 -0.75
C GLN A 297 13.52 -52.73 0.20
N ALA A 298 14.08 -52.60 1.42
CA ALA A 298 13.47 -51.84 2.51
C ALA A 298 13.16 -50.38 2.16
N LEU A 299 14.07 -49.68 1.48
CA LEU A 299 13.90 -48.26 1.13
C LEU A 299 12.82 -48.05 0.04
N PRO A 300 12.86 -48.70 -1.14
CA PRO A 300 11.79 -48.62 -2.13
C PRO A 300 10.42 -49.01 -1.57
N ARG A 301 10.36 -50.04 -0.71
CA ARG A 301 9.13 -50.46 -0.05
C ARG A 301 8.55 -49.35 0.83
N ARG A 302 9.39 -48.70 1.66
CA ARG A 302 8.98 -47.57 2.51
C ARG A 302 8.50 -46.39 1.68
N LEU A 303 9.19 -46.07 0.58
CA LEU A 303 8.79 -44.99 -0.33
C LEU A 303 7.45 -45.26 -1.00
N VAL A 304 7.24 -46.46 -1.57
CA VAL A 304 5.98 -46.84 -2.22
C VAL A 304 4.82 -46.81 -1.24
N ARG A 305 4.98 -47.43 -0.05
CA ARG A 305 3.94 -47.43 0.99
C ARG A 305 3.66 -46.02 1.51
N GLY A 306 4.70 -45.28 1.90
CA GLY A 306 4.56 -43.91 2.38
C GLY A 306 3.90 -42.97 1.35
N TRP A 307 4.29 -43.08 0.09
CA TRP A 307 3.69 -42.29 -0.99
C TRP A 307 2.21 -42.63 -1.19
N THR A 308 1.87 -43.91 -1.31
CA THR A 308 0.47 -44.34 -1.51
C THR A 308 -0.42 -44.04 -0.29
N ASP A 309 0.08 -44.20 0.93
CA ASP A 309 -0.64 -43.82 2.16
C ASP A 309 -0.84 -42.30 2.25
N ALA A 310 0.18 -41.50 1.90
CA ALA A 310 0.06 -40.05 1.84
C ALA A 310 -0.95 -39.59 0.76
N ARG A 311 -1.04 -40.30 -0.37
CA ARG A 311 -2.03 -40.03 -1.43
C ARG A 311 -3.45 -40.39 -1.00
N LEU A 312 -3.63 -41.53 -0.35
CA LEU A 312 -4.92 -41.93 0.23
C LEU A 312 -5.39 -40.92 1.27
N SER A 313 -4.50 -40.53 2.19
CA SER A 313 -4.79 -39.52 3.20
C SER A 313 -5.12 -38.17 2.57
N PHE A 314 -4.34 -37.68 1.61
CA PHE A 314 -4.67 -36.42 0.94
C PHE A 314 -6.02 -36.47 0.19
N ALA A 315 -6.33 -37.60 -0.47
CA ALA A 315 -7.62 -37.78 -1.13
C ALA A 315 -8.79 -37.78 -0.14
N ALA A 316 -8.61 -38.39 1.04
CA ALA A 316 -9.58 -38.31 2.13
C ALA A 316 -9.71 -36.89 2.69
N SER A 317 -8.61 -36.14 2.87
CA SER A 317 -8.67 -34.73 3.33
C SER A 317 -9.39 -33.83 2.34
N LEU A 318 -9.23 -34.07 1.04
CA LEU A 318 -10.02 -33.39 0.02
C LEU A 318 -11.50 -33.75 0.11
N ARG A 319 -11.84 -35.03 0.37
CA ARG A 319 -13.23 -35.45 0.61
C ARG A 319 -13.83 -34.74 1.83
N ASP A 320 -13.07 -34.62 2.91
CA ASP A 320 -13.51 -33.98 4.15
C ASP A 320 -13.68 -32.46 3.94
N ALA A 321 -12.70 -31.79 3.32
CA ALA A 321 -12.75 -30.38 2.95
C ALA A 321 -13.93 -30.04 2.03
N ARG A 322 -14.29 -30.97 1.15
CA ARG A 322 -15.46 -30.88 0.28
C ARG A 322 -16.80 -30.98 1.01
N SER A 323 -16.79 -31.45 2.26
CA SER A 323 -18.00 -31.68 3.06
C SER A 323 -18.16 -30.70 4.23
N SER A 324 -17.11 -29.93 4.55
CA SER A 324 -17.05 -29.04 5.70
C SER A 324 -16.15 -27.83 5.43
N LEU A 325 -16.67 -26.62 5.69
CA LEU A 325 -15.92 -25.37 5.57
C LEU A 325 -14.71 -25.33 6.52
N SER A 326 -14.84 -25.80 7.76
CA SER A 326 -13.73 -25.85 8.71
C SER A 326 -12.61 -26.77 8.25
N SER A 327 -12.95 -27.87 7.57
CA SER A 327 -11.98 -28.78 6.96
C SER A 327 -11.32 -28.19 5.71
N ALA A 328 -12.05 -27.38 4.95
CA ALA A 328 -11.50 -26.65 3.81
C ALA A 328 -10.48 -25.58 4.25
N VAL A 329 -10.86 -24.73 5.21
CA VAL A 329 -9.97 -23.71 5.79
C VAL A 329 -8.76 -24.37 6.46
N GLY A 330 -8.96 -25.44 7.22
CA GLY A 330 -7.87 -26.19 7.82
C GLY A 330 -6.90 -26.77 6.79
N LEU A 331 -7.42 -27.28 5.65
CA LEU A 331 -6.58 -27.81 4.57
C LEU A 331 -5.77 -26.70 3.90
N THR A 332 -6.37 -25.55 3.59
CA THR A 332 -5.66 -24.45 2.92
C THR A 332 -4.58 -23.86 3.81
N ILE A 333 -4.87 -23.59 5.09
CA ILE A 333 -3.86 -23.13 6.06
C ILE A 333 -2.69 -24.11 6.10
N ARG A 334 -2.94 -25.43 6.23
CA ARG A 334 -1.85 -26.44 6.26
C ARG A 334 -0.98 -26.44 5.01
N LEU A 335 -1.58 -26.22 3.85
CA LEU A 335 -0.86 -26.21 2.58
C LEU A 335 -0.04 -24.92 2.40
N GLY A 336 -0.59 -23.77 2.80
CA GLY A 336 0.06 -22.48 2.59
C GLY A 336 1.00 -22.05 3.71
N LEU A 337 0.78 -22.48 4.95
CA LEU A 337 1.56 -22.04 6.11
C LEU A 337 3.07 -22.22 5.96
N PRO A 338 3.62 -23.33 5.41
CA PRO A 338 5.06 -23.43 5.19
C PRO A 338 5.61 -22.35 4.25
N LEU A 339 4.83 -21.98 3.22
CA LEU A 339 5.21 -20.92 2.30
C LEU A 339 5.09 -19.54 2.96
N THR A 340 4.03 -19.30 3.75
CA THR A 340 3.91 -18.07 4.54
C THR A 340 5.09 -17.89 5.49
N VAL A 341 5.44 -18.93 6.26
CA VAL A 341 6.59 -18.88 7.18
C VAL A 341 7.89 -18.60 6.43
N LEU A 342 8.09 -19.23 5.27
CA LEU A 342 9.24 -18.94 4.42
C LEU A 342 9.26 -17.48 3.98
N PHE A 343 8.12 -16.93 3.53
CA PHE A 343 8.00 -15.54 3.13
C PHE A 343 8.29 -14.58 4.29
N VAL A 344 7.70 -14.79 5.47
CA VAL A 344 7.95 -13.98 6.67
C VAL A 344 9.43 -14.02 7.07
N ALA A 345 10.10 -15.17 6.89
CA ALA A 345 11.52 -15.34 7.18
C ALA A 345 12.43 -14.63 6.17
N VAL A 346 12.11 -14.67 4.87
CA VAL A 346 12.97 -14.10 3.81
C VAL A 346 12.64 -12.66 3.45
N ASN A 347 11.53 -12.10 3.95
CA ASN A 347 11.11 -10.74 3.63
C ASN A 347 12.20 -9.69 3.97
N THR A 348 12.94 -9.89 5.06
CA THR A 348 14.07 -9.01 5.43
C THR A 348 15.27 -9.08 4.48
N ILE A 349 15.34 -10.12 3.63
CA ILE A 349 16.42 -10.36 2.67
C ILE A 349 16.07 -9.79 1.28
N TRP A 350 14.78 -9.78 0.92
CA TRP A 350 14.33 -9.43 -0.44
C TRP A 350 14.08 -7.94 -0.66
N GLY A 351 14.29 -7.11 0.36
CA GLY A 351 14.01 -5.68 0.31
C GLY A 351 12.54 -5.36 0.56
N PHE A 352 12.28 -4.10 0.88
CA PHE A 352 10.97 -3.59 1.26
C PHE A 352 9.96 -3.81 0.12
N THR A 353 8.87 -4.56 0.38
CA THR A 353 7.70 -4.57 -0.50
C THR A 353 6.46 -4.29 0.33
N TRP A 354 5.83 -3.13 0.08
CA TRP A 354 4.66 -2.65 0.82
C TRP A 354 3.50 -3.67 0.84
N TYR A 355 3.44 -4.55 -0.15
CA TYR A 355 2.30 -5.44 -0.42
C TYR A 355 2.42 -6.83 0.18
N PHE A 356 3.64 -7.37 0.32
CA PHE A 356 3.87 -8.73 0.81
C PHE A 356 4.46 -8.78 2.23
N ASN A 357 4.79 -7.62 2.79
CA ASN A 357 5.12 -7.51 4.20
C ASN A 357 3.84 -7.34 5.02
N THR A 358 3.49 -8.32 5.85
CA THR A 358 2.32 -8.19 6.74
C THR A 358 2.55 -7.15 7.85
N GLU A 359 3.80 -6.76 8.11
CA GLU A 359 4.16 -5.69 9.06
C GLU A 359 3.75 -4.29 8.54
N SER A 360 3.75 -4.05 7.23
CA SER A 360 3.30 -2.76 6.65
C SER A 360 1.77 -2.59 6.69
N TRP A 361 1.01 -3.67 6.88
CA TRP A 361 -0.45 -3.60 6.99
C TRP A 361 -0.86 -2.88 8.29
N ALA A 362 0.00 -2.89 9.32
CA ALA A 362 -0.19 -2.11 10.52
C ALA A 362 -0.06 -0.59 10.25
N SER A 363 0.83 -0.18 9.35
CA SER A 363 0.96 1.23 8.93
C SER A 363 -0.32 1.76 8.31
N ALA A 364 -1.04 0.94 7.52
CA ALA A 364 -2.36 1.32 6.98
C ALA A 364 -3.40 1.54 8.09
N PHE A 365 -3.34 0.78 9.20
CA PHE A 365 -4.22 1.02 10.35
C PHE A 365 -3.88 2.35 11.04
N TYR A 366 -2.60 2.64 11.29
CA TYR A 366 -2.18 3.89 11.90
C TYR A 366 -2.46 5.10 11.01
N GLN A 367 -2.22 4.98 9.71
CA GLN A 367 -2.61 5.95 8.70
C GLN A 367 -4.08 6.35 8.90
N LYS A 368 -4.98 5.37 9.01
CA LYS A 368 -6.42 5.62 9.18
C LYS A 368 -6.79 6.20 10.54
N MET A 369 -6.10 5.78 11.60
CA MET A 369 -6.28 6.38 12.92
C MET A 369 -5.85 7.85 12.95
N ALA A 370 -4.76 8.19 12.26
CA ALA A 370 -4.25 9.55 12.10
C ALA A 370 -5.15 10.40 11.20
N GLU A 371 -5.64 9.87 10.06
CA GLU A 371 -6.59 10.57 9.17
C GLU A 371 -7.81 11.09 9.93
N LEU A 372 -8.35 10.31 10.87
CA LEU A 372 -9.53 10.72 11.65
C LEU A 372 -9.26 11.82 12.68
N ARG A 373 -7.99 12.15 12.97
CA ARG A 373 -7.60 12.96 14.13
C ARG A 373 -6.62 14.09 13.83
N VAL A 374 -5.93 14.05 12.69
CA VAL A 374 -4.80 14.93 12.36
C VAL A 374 -5.10 16.41 12.62
N ASP A 375 -6.27 16.90 12.21
CA ASP A 375 -6.62 18.31 12.37
C ASP A 375 -6.94 18.67 13.82
N THR A 376 -7.56 17.76 14.58
CA THR A 376 -7.78 17.94 16.03
C THR A 376 -6.47 17.91 16.80
N TRP A 377 -5.58 16.97 16.46
CA TRP A 377 -4.24 16.89 17.03
C TRP A 377 -3.44 18.15 16.74
N ARG A 378 -3.41 18.61 15.48
CA ARG A 378 -2.67 19.81 15.08
C ARG A 378 -3.21 21.05 15.80
N ALA A 379 -4.52 21.25 15.83
CA ALA A 379 -5.13 22.37 16.55
C ALA A 379 -4.80 22.33 18.05
N GLY A 380 -4.91 21.17 18.69
CA GLY A 380 -4.57 20.98 20.10
C GLY A 380 -3.09 21.26 20.39
N MET A 381 -2.18 20.80 19.53
CA MET A 381 -0.75 21.10 19.64
C MET A 381 -0.47 22.60 19.54
N VAL A 382 -1.11 23.29 18.59
CA VAL A 382 -0.96 24.75 18.44
C VAL A 382 -1.45 25.48 19.68
N ASP A 383 -2.62 25.12 20.19
CA ASP A 383 -3.20 25.73 21.40
C ASP A 383 -2.30 25.47 22.63
N GLY A 384 -1.74 24.26 22.76
CA GLY A 384 -0.80 23.88 23.81
C GLY A 384 0.49 24.71 23.79
N VAL A 385 1.11 24.83 22.61
CA VAL A 385 2.32 25.66 22.43
C VAL A 385 1.99 27.14 22.67
N MET A 386 0.88 27.66 22.16
CA MET A 386 0.47 29.04 22.43
C MET A 386 0.35 29.31 23.92
N SER A 387 -0.30 28.42 24.68
CA SER A 387 -0.43 28.54 26.13
C SER A 387 0.93 28.58 26.83
N ALA A 388 1.85 27.67 26.45
CA ALA A 388 3.19 27.60 27.03
C ALA A 388 4.06 28.85 26.77
N TYR A 389 3.74 29.64 25.74
CA TYR A 389 4.49 30.84 25.34
C TYR A 389 3.69 32.15 25.52
N GLY A 390 2.68 32.17 26.40
CA GLY A 390 1.98 33.41 26.81
C GLY A 390 0.79 33.83 25.93
N GLY A 391 0.23 32.90 25.15
CA GLY A 391 -1.10 33.00 24.55
C GLY A 391 -1.21 33.83 23.26
N LYS A 392 -0.10 34.29 22.67
CA LYS A 392 -0.09 35.04 21.41
C LYS A 392 0.57 34.23 20.30
N ILE A 393 -0.12 34.08 19.17
CA ILE A 393 0.41 33.39 17.99
C ILE A 393 1.34 34.27 17.15
N ASP A 394 1.27 35.61 17.29
CA ASP A 394 2.04 36.53 16.44
C ASP A 394 3.54 36.25 16.57
N LYS A 395 4.15 35.86 15.45
CA LYS A 395 5.56 35.46 15.31
C LYS A 395 5.98 34.25 16.16
N LEU A 396 5.05 33.57 16.84
CA LEU A 396 5.36 32.41 17.69
C LEU A 396 6.04 31.30 16.88
N PHE A 397 5.56 31.05 15.67
CA PHE A 397 6.08 30.05 14.74
C PHE A 397 7.07 30.64 13.72
N ARG A 398 7.72 31.77 14.04
CA ARG A 398 8.80 32.31 13.22
C ARG A 398 10.13 31.70 13.64
N VAL A 399 10.96 31.31 12.67
CA VAL A 399 12.37 30.94 12.90
C VAL A 399 13.29 31.96 12.25
N THR A 400 14.43 32.23 12.89
CA THR A 400 15.40 33.24 12.42
C THR A 400 16.80 32.62 12.29
N PRO A 401 17.09 31.94 11.17
CA PRO A 401 18.43 31.42 10.90
C PRO A 401 19.49 32.53 10.96
N PRO A 402 20.68 32.29 11.54
CA PRO A 402 21.72 33.32 11.61
C PRO A 402 22.23 33.74 10.23
N GLY A 403 22.40 35.06 10.03
CA GLY A 403 23.12 35.62 8.87
C GLY A 403 22.31 35.73 7.58
N ILE A 404 20.98 35.84 7.67
CA ILE A 404 20.07 36.00 6.50
C ILE A 404 19.61 37.46 6.26
N ASP A 405 19.84 38.37 7.21
CA ASP A 405 19.17 39.68 7.25
C ASP A 405 19.74 40.75 6.32
N ASP A 406 21.02 40.70 5.95
CA ASP A 406 21.69 41.80 5.24
C ASP A 406 22.55 41.39 4.02
N GLN A 407 22.68 40.09 3.75
CA GLN A 407 23.57 39.58 2.70
C GLN A 407 22.87 38.54 1.83
N ASP A 408 23.46 38.27 0.66
CA ASP A 408 23.12 37.09 -0.11
C ASP A 408 23.34 35.84 0.75
N PHE A 409 22.41 34.91 0.69
CA PHE A 409 22.49 33.67 1.44
C PHE A 409 21.91 32.51 0.66
N SER A 410 22.31 31.31 1.04
CA SER A 410 21.86 30.07 0.43
C SER A 410 21.32 29.13 1.49
N PHE A 411 20.46 28.20 1.09
CA PHE A 411 20.00 27.10 1.93
C PHE A 411 19.68 25.88 1.07
N ILE A 412 19.63 24.72 1.71
CA ILE A 412 19.32 23.45 1.04
C ILE A 412 17.87 23.07 1.35
N VAL A 413 17.14 22.56 0.36
CA VAL A 413 15.83 21.92 0.55
C VAL A 413 15.91 20.48 0.07
N ILE A 414 15.61 19.52 0.95
CA ILE A 414 15.55 18.09 0.65
C ILE A 414 14.16 17.57 1.05
N GLY A 415 13.35 17.06 0.13
CA GLY A 415 12.12 16.35 0.47
C GLY A 415 12.36 14.85 0.54
N ASP A 416 11.64 14.16 1.44
CA ASP A 416 11.60 12.70 1.51
C ASP A 416 13.00 12.06 1.60
N PRO A 417 13.84 12.47 2.58
CA PRO A 417 15.24 12.09 2.66
C PRO A 417 15.52 10.59 2.84
N GLY A 418 14.53 9.74 3.14
CA GLY A 418 14.61 8.29 2.94
C GLY A 418 14.62 7.40 4.19
N GLU A 419 14.95 6.11 3.98
CA GLU A 419 14.70 4.98 4.91
C GLU A 419 15.97 4.47 5.63
N GLY A 420 17.08 5.20 5.53
CA GLY A 420 18.39 4.77 6.05
C GLY A 420 19.05 3.69 5.18
N ASP A 421 18.95 3.83 3.87
CA ASP A 421 19.41 2.90 2.84
C ASP A 421 20.28 3.58 1.76
N ALA A 422 20.75 2.81 0.79
CA ALA A 422 21.75 3.27 -0.17
C ALA A 422 21.31 4.50 -0.99
N SER A 423 20.01 4.64 -1.30
CA SER A 423 19.47 5.84 -1.98
C SER A 423 19.62 7.10 -1.14
N GLN A 424 19.31 7.05 0.16
CA GLN A 424 19.54 8.18 1.06
C GLN A 424 21.05 8.49 1.19
N TYR A 425 21.88 7.46 1.38
CA TYR A 425 23.32 7.63 1.56
C TYR A 425 24.00 8.23 0.32
N ALA A 426 23.42 8.08 -0.88
CA ALA A 426 23.98 8.60 -2.13
C ALA A 426 24.07 10.14 -2.19
N LEU A 427 23.28 10.88 -1.42
CA LEU A 427 23.30 12.35 -1.41
C LEU A 427 24.23 12.97 -0.37
N ILE A 428 24.73 12.19 0.60
CA ILE A 428 25.43 12.72 1.78
C ILE A 428 26.62 13.58 1.40
N GLU A 429 27.48 13.07 0.53
CA GLU A 429 28.67 13.81 0.11
C GLU A 429 28.31 15.19 -0.45
N ARG A 430 27.25 15.25 -1.27
CA ARG A 430 26.87 16.46 -1.98
C ARG A 430 26.30 17.54 -1.06
N TYR A 431 25.35 17.21 -0.18
CA TYR A 431 24.80 18.23 0.70
C TYR A 431 25.77 18.63 1.82
N LEU A 432 26.70 17.75 2.23
CA LEU A 432 27.76 18.11 3.17
C LEU A 432 28.79 19.04 2.53
N GLU A 433 29.15 18.81 1.26
CA GLU A 433 30.01 19.71 0.48
C GLU A 433 29.39 21.11 0.40
N ILE A 434 28.13 21.21 -0.01
CA ILE A 434 27.41 22.49 -0.10
C ILE A 434 27.28 23.14 1.28
N GLY A 435 26.92 22.37 2.31
CA GLY A 435 26.75 22.84 3.69
C GLY A 435 28.00 23.40 4.36
N ARG A 436 29.20 23.14 3.82
CA ARG A 436 30.46 23.73 4.30
C ARG A 436 30.66 25.17 3.83
N ARG A 437 29.93 25.63 2.80
CA ARG A 437 30.04 27.00 2.32
C ARG A 437 29.48 27.99 3.33
N ASP A 438 30.15 29.12 3.50
CA ASP A 438 29.75 30.15 4.47
C ASP A 438 28.43 30.83 4.12
N ASP A 439 28.10 30.92 2.83
CA ASP A 439 26.84 31.50 2.37
C ASP A 439 25.64 30.57 2.63
N VAL A 440 25.85 29.27 2.83
CA VAL A 440 24.80 28.32 3.19
C VAL A 440 24.48 28.42 4.68
N LYS A 441 23.26 28.85 5.01
CA LYS A 441 22.88 29.21 6.38
C LYS A 441 22.06 28.15 7.11
N PHE A 442 21.29 27.33 6.40
CA PHE A 442 20.44 26.30 6.98
C PHE A 442 20.01 25.24 5.94
N LEU A 443 19.34 24.19 6.40
CA LEU A 443 18.68 23.18 5.58
C LEU A 443 17.22 23.05 6.02
N ILE A 444 16.33 22.80 5.05
CA ILE A 444 14.92 22.46 5.29
C ILE A 444 14.66 21.07 4.74
N ILE A 445 14.05 20.21 5.57
CA ILE A 445 13.44 18.96 5.11
C ILE A 445 11.98 19.23 4.76
N ALA A 446 11.61 19.02 3.50
CA ALA A 446 10.30 19.34 2.94
C ALA A 446 9.43 18.08 2.86
N SER A 447 8.74 17.73 3.95
CA SER A 447 7.88 16.55 4.08
C SER A 447 8.64 15.23 4.30
N ASP A 448 7.92 14.26 4.86
CA ASP A 448 8.29 12.87 5.12
C ASP A 448 9.72 12.69 5.65
N VAL A 449 9.95 13.18 6.87
CA VAL A 449 11.28 13.19 7.46
C VAL A 449 11.76 11.78 7.79
N ILE A 450 10.87 10.93 8.29
CA ILE A 450 11.21 9.59 8.76
C ILE A 450 10.23 8.54 8.23
N TYR A 451 10.80 7.56 7.54
CA TYR A 451 10.15 6.33 7.13
C TYR A 451 10.43 5.18 8.10
N PRO A 452 9.50 4.20 8.23
CA PRO A 452 8.25 4.09 7.47
C PRO A 452 7.05 4.80 8.12
N ALA A 453 7.15 5.23 9.38
CA ALA A 453 5.97 5.68 10.15
C ALA A 453 6.29 6.77 11.19
N GLY A 454 7.33 7.60 10.97
CA GLY A 454 7.63 8.73 11.85
C GLY A 454 8.21 8.39 13.23
N ALA A 455 8.41 7.10 13.55
CA ALA A 455 8.70 6.65 14.89
C ALA A 455 10.06 7.15 15.41
N MET A 456 10.10 7.49 16.71
CA MET A 456 11.34 7.92 17.40
C MET A 456 12.51 6.92 17.28
N ALA A 457 12.21 5.63 17.10
CA ALA A 457 13.20 4.58 16.92
C ALA A 457 14.10 4.80 15.71
N ASP A 458 13.52 5.28 14.60
CA ASP A 458 14.16 5.36 13.29
C ASP A 458 15.02 6.62 13.12
N TYR A 459 14.85 7.63 13.99
CA TYR A 459 15.54 8.92 13.89
C TYR A 459 17.07 8.80 13.94
N GLU A 460 17.61 7.87 14.71
CA GLU A 460 19.07 7.71 14.79
C GLU A 460 19.65 7.26 13.45
N LYS A 461 19.09 6.20 12.87
CA LYS A 461 19.53 5.59 11.61
C LYS A 461 19.20 6.45 10.39
N ASN A 462 18.03 7.07 10.36
CA ASN A 462 17.46 7.66 9.15
C ASN A 462 17.57 9.20 9.13
N PHE A 463 17.93 9.85 10.24
CA PHE A 463 18.15 11.31 10.29
C PHE A 463 19.50 11.67 10.91
N HIS A 464 19.78 11.32 12.17
CA HIS A 464 21.00 11.78 12.86
C HIS A 464 22.28 11.23 12.22
N LEU A 465 22.29 9.96 11.80
CA LEU A 465 23.43 9.35 11.11
C LEU A 465 23.68 9.97 9.72
N PRO A 466 22.68 10.07 8.81
CA PRO A 466 22.87 10.68 7.50
C PRO A 466 23.36 12.13 7.57
N PHE A 467 22.73 12.97 8.40
CA PHE A 467 23.08 14.39 8.48
C PHE A 467 24.33 14.66 9.33
N LYS A 468 24.99 13.62 9.86
CA LYS A 468 26.22 13.75 10.65
C LYS A 468 27.29 14.52 9.86
N GLY A 469 27.68 15.67 10.40
CA GLY A 469 28.66 16.56 9.77
C GLY A 469 28.07 17.83 9.19
N PHE A 470 26.74 17.92 9.02
CA PHE A 470 26.07 19.16 8.68
C PHE A 470 25.98 20.05 9.93
N LYS A 471 26.70 21.19 9.94
CA LYS A 471 26.90 22.03 11.13
C LYS A 471 26.01 23.28 11.20
N LYS A 472 25.03 23.39 10.31
CA LYS A 472 24.08 24.50 10.25
C LYS A 472 22.69 24.04 10.73
N PRO A 473 21.80 24.96 11.13
CA PRO A 473 20.42 24.63 11.50
C PRO A 473 19.70 23.77 10.47
N ILE A 474 18.96 22.76 10.96
CA ILE A 474 18.05 21.92 10.18
C ILE A 474 16.63 22.13 10.70
N TYR A 475 15.74 22.57 9.81
CA TYR A 475 14.31 22.68 10.03
C TYR A 475 13.57 21.62 9.21
N ALA A 476 12.33 21.31 9.59
CA ALA A 476 11.52 20.37 8.84
C ALA A 476 10.02 20.71 8.93
N ILE A 477 9.26 20.23 7.97
CA ILE A 477 7.81 20.06 8.10
C ILE A 477 7.49 18.57 7.97
N PRO A 478 6.47 18.06 8.67
CA PRO A 478 6.10 16.67 8.58
C PRO A 478 5.35 16.37 7.28
N GLY A 479 5.50 15.14 6.80
CA GLY A 479 4.63 14.55 5.78
C GLY A 479 3.67 13.52 6.35
N ASN A 480 2.96 12.82 5.48
CA ASN A 480 2.02 11.78 5.86
C ASN A 480 2.68 10.66 6.68
N HIS A 481 3.93 10.27 6.35
CA HIS A 481 4.63 9.22 7.08
C HIS A 481 4.96 9.61 8.53
N ASP A 482 5.23 10.90 8.78
CA ASP A 482 5.52 11.40 10.12
C ASP A 482 4.28 11.41 11.03
N TRP A 483 3.07 11.47 10.46
CA TRP A 483 1.82 11.52 11.21
C TRP A 483 1.33 10.16 11.72
N PHE A 484 1.90 9.05 11.22
CA PHE A 484 1.46 7.70 11.61
C PHE A 484 1.74 7.38 13.09
N ASP A 485 2.77 7.99 13.69
CA ASP A 485 3.06 7.86 15.12
C ASP A 485 2.37 8.93 16.00
N ALA A 486 1.39 9.64 15.45
CA ALA A 486 0.77 10.83 16.06
C ALA A 486 1.73 12.03 16.23
N LEU A 487 2.73 12.12 15.37
CA LEU A 487 3.74 13.17 15.31
C LEU A 487 4.69 13.20 16.52
N GLU A 488 4.84 12.08 17.22
CA GLU A 488 5.64 12.00 18.45
C GLU A 488 7.13 12.21 18.19
N GLY A 489 7.69 11.42 17.26
CA GLY A 489 9.10 11.48 16.89
C GLY A 489 9.48 12.84 16.29
N PHE A 490 8.62 13.38 15.42
CA PHE A 490 8.84 14.70 14.81
C PHE A 490 8.88 15.81 15.86
N ASN A 491 7.87 15.88 16.75
CA ASN A 491 7.82 16.92 17.77
C ASN A 491 9.05 16.88 18.69
N ALA A 492 9.48 15.67 19.10
CA ALA A 492 10.64 15.50 19.95
C ALA A 492 11.96 15.94 19.30
N ASN A 493 12.11 15.74 17.98
CA ASN A 493 13.36 16.04 17.26
C ASN A 493 13.42 17.48 16.73
N PHE A 494 12.31 18.05 16.24
CA PHE A 494 12.36 19.35 15.57
C PHE A 494 11.89 20.51 16.43
N LEU A 495 11.03 20.28 17.43
CA LEU A 495 10.59 21.39 18.27
C LEU A 495 11.59 21.72 19.38
N GLU A 496 11.61 22.98 19.80
CA GLU A 496 12.22 23.38 21.06
C GLU A 496 11.68 22.50 22.20
N PRO A 497 12.48 22.10 23.21
CA PRO A 497 12.03 21.17 24.26
C PRO A 497 10.74 21.60 24.97
N GLN A 498 10.56 22.89 25.24
CA GLN A 498 9.34 23.42 25.84
C GLN A 498 8.13 23.30 24.91
N ALA A 499 8.30 23.64 23.62
CA ALA A 499 7.24 23.49 22.62
C ALA A 499 6.91 22.01 22.38
N ALA A 500 7.91 21.12 22.31
CA ALA A 500 7.70 19.67 22.17
C ALA A 500 6.86 19.11 23.32
N ARG A 501 7.20 19.44 24.57
CA ARG A 501 6.44 19.00 25.75
C ARG A 501 5.00 19.51 25.73
N ALA A 502 4.82 20.80 25.41
CA ALA A 502 3.51 21.43 25.35
C ALA A 502 2.62 20.83 24.24
N ALA A 503 3.18 20.67 23.04
CA ALA A 503 2.49 20.08 21.90
C ALA A 503 2.07 18.63 22.20
N LEU A 504 3.00 17.79 22.65
CA LEU A 504 2.74 16.37 22.92
C LEU A 504 1.73 16.16 24.06
N ALA A 505 1.80 16.98 25.10
CA ALA A 505 0.84 16.94 26.20
C ALA A 505 -0.56 17.32 25.71
N ALA A 506 -0.70 18.45 25.01
CA ALA A 506 -2.00 18.90 24.49
C ALA A 506 -2.59 17.90 23.48
N ARG A 507 -1.76 17.32 22.62
CA ARG A 507 -2.16 16.26 21.69
C ARG A 507 -2.67 15.03 22.45
N ALA A 508 -1.96 14.59 23.49
CA ALA A 508 -2.39 13.47 24.32
C ALA A 508 -3.71 13.73 25.05
N ASP A 509 -3.94 14.96 25.51
CA ASP A 509 -5.20 15.36 26.14
C ASP A 509 -6.38 15.28 25.16
N THR A 510 -6.17 15.62 23.88
CA THR A 510 -7.23 15.50 22.85
C THR A 510 -7.66 14.05 22.57
N ASP A 511 -6.83 13.07 22.94
CA ASP A 511 -7.10 11.66 22.68
C ASP A 511 -7.93 10.96 23.75
N LEU A 512 -8.35 11.65 24.82
CA LEU A 512 -9.13 11.06 25.92
C LEU A 512 -8.47 9.78 26.51
N ASN A 513 -7.13 9.74 26.56
CA ASN A 513 -6.32 8.57 26.96
C ASN A 513 -6.45 7.34 26.03
N LEU A 514 -6.89 7.49 24.79
CA LEU A 514 -6.87 6.41 23.81
C LEU A 514 -5.42 6.01 23.48
N THR A 515 -4.50 6.96 23.38
CA THR A 515 -3.07 6.67 23.20
C THR A 515 -2.34 6.51 24.53
N SER A 516 -1.25 5.74 24.53
CA SER A 516 -0.37 5.56 25.70
C SER A 516 0.57 6.72 26.03
N THR A 517 0.33 7.90 25.45
CA THR A 517 1.22 9.06 25.55
C THR A 517 0.99 9.79 26.87
N GLY A 518 1.72 9.39 27.92
CA GLY A 518 1.75 10.11 29.19
C GLY A 518 3.03 10.95 29.36
N THR A 519 3.08 11.78 30.41
CA THR A 519 4.21 12.68 30.72
C THR A 519 5.56 11.95 30.71
N ASN A 520 5.66 10.78 31.34
CA ASN A 520 6.91 9.99 31.36
C ASN A 520 7.37 9.57 29.95
N ARG A 521 6.45 9.28 29.02
CA ARG A 521 6.79 8.93 27.64
C ARG A 521 7.26 10.18 26.89
N ILE A 522 6.56 11.29 27.05
CA ILE A 522 6.94 12.60 26.48
C ILE A 522 8.37 12.97 26.92
N ASP A 523 8.68 12.80 28.21
CA ASP A 523 10.00 13.06 28.75
C ASP A 523 11.08 12.19 28.10
N ARG A 524 10.85 10.87 28.02
CA ARG A 524 11.78 9.97 27.33
C ARG A 524 11.99 10.32 25.85
N LEU A 525 10.95 10.73 25.13
CA LEU A 525 11.05 11.11 23.72
C LEU A 525 11.96 12.34 23.55
N VAL A 526 11.67 13.41 24.28
CA VAL A 526 12.44 14.67 24.20
C VAL A 526 13.88 14.47 24.68
N ASP A 527 14.09 13.70 25.75
CA ASP A 527 15.43 13.43 26.29
C ASP A 527 16.26 12.55 25.34
N ARG A 528 15.62 11.56 24.67
CA ARG A 528 16.28 10.75 23.63
C ARG A 528 16.66 11.63 22.44
N ALA A 529 15.78 12.51 21.98
CA ALA A 529 16.08 13.42 20.88
C ALA A 529 17.21 14.40 21.23
N GLN A 530 17.25 14.91 22.47
CA GLN A 530 18.37 15.73 22.95
C GLN A 530 19.69 14.96 22.96
N ARG A 531 19.70 13.74 23.49
CA ARG A 531 20.89 12.88 23.50
C ARG A 531 21.43 12.62 22.09
N LEU A 532 20.55 12.33 21.13
CA LEU A 532 20.95 12.11 19.74
C LEU A 532 21.55 13.39 19.13
N ARG A 533 20.93 14.56 19.35
CA ARG A 533 21.46 15.86 18.93
C ARG A 533 22.88 16.11 19.41
N GLU A 534 23.14 15.85 20.69
CA GLU A 534 24.45 16.01 21.31
C GLU A 534 25.47 14.99 20.77
N LEU A 535 25.08 13.72 20.65
CA LEU A 535 25.94 12.64 20.20
C LEU A 535 26.42 12.83 18.75
N TYR A 536 25.51 13.24 17.86
CA TYR A 536 25.79 13.41 16.44
C TYR A 536 26.22 14.85 16.07
N GLY A 537 26.01 15.80 16.99
CA GLY A 537 26.35 17.20 16.80
C GLY A 537 25.55 17.85 15.67
N ILE A 538 24.25 17.58 15.64
CA ILE A 538 23.26 18.10 14.68
C ILE A 538 22.50 19.28 15.31
N GLN A 539 22.22 20.32 14.51
CA GLN A 539 21.49 21.51 14.96
C GLN A 539 20.01 21.46 14.54
N ASN A 540 19.22 20.58 15.17
CA ASN A 540 17.76 20.54 15.08
C ASN A 540 17.11 20.82 16.45
N GLY A 541 15.77 20.89 16.52
CA GLY A 541 15.05 21.22 17.75
C GLY A 541 14.86 22.73 17.96
N LEU A 542 14.70 23.50 16.86
CA LEU A 542 14.77 24.97 16.83
C LEU A 542 13.46 25.65 16.44
N GLN A 543 12.46 24.89 15.97
CA GLN A 543 11.13 25.41 15.62
C GLN A 543 10.16 25.21 16.77
N ARG A 544 8.99 25.85 16.73
CA ARG A 544 7.97 25.73 17.79
C ARG A 544 6.68 25.05 17.37
N GLY A 545 6.58 24.67 16.10
CA GLY A 545 5.46 23.92 15.56
C GLY A 545 5.87 23.15 14.31
N PRO A 546 4.96 22.30 13.78
CA PRO A 546 5.19 21.54 12.55
C PRO A 546 5.16 22.39 11.28
N PHE A 547 4.82 23.68 11.42
CA PHE A 547 4.86 24.70 10.39
C PHE A 547 5.62 25.93 10.92
N PHE A 548 6.19 26.73 10.03
CA PHE A 548 6.93 27.94 10.42
C PHE A 548 7.08 28.94 9.28
N GLU A 549 7.49 30.16 9.62
CA GLU A 549 7.89 31.18 8.64
C GLU A 549 9.34 31.67 8.87
N ILE A 550 10.03 32.02 7.79
CA ILE A 550 11.27 32.81 7.79
C ILE A 550 10.97 34.11 7.03
N GLN A 551 11.31 35.24 7.63
CA GLN A 551 10.95 36.56 7.11
C GLN A 551 12.17 37.48 7.15
N THR A 552 12.61 37.96 5.98
CA THR A 552 13.61 39.03 5.83
C THR A 552 12.92 40.30 5.31
N ALA A 553 13.68 41.33 4.91
CA ALA A 553 13.12 42.55 4.36
C ALA A 553 12.44 42.35 2.99
N ASP A 554 12.98 41.47 2.14
CA ASP A 554 12.61 41.31 0.73
C ASP A 554 12.32 39.84 0.33
N PHE A 555 12.58 38.88 1.21
CA PHE A 555 12.31 37.46 1.02
C PHE A 555 11.51 36.86 2.19
N ALA A 556 10.54 36.01 1.87
CA ALA A 556 9.76 35.23 2.81
C ALA A 556 9.72 33.75 2.40
N LEU A 557 9.88 32.86 3.37
CA LEU A 557 9.64 31.42 3.24
C LEU A 557 8.55 31.03 4.25
N ILE A 558 7.52 30.32 3.78
CA ILE A 558 6.41 29.86 4.61
C ILE A 558 6.30 28.34 4.44
N ALA A 559 6.54 27.57 5.50
CA ALA A 559 6.45 26.13 5.49
C ALA A 559 5.14 25.67 6.15
N ILE A 560 4.37 24.80 5.49
CA ILE A 560 2.99 24.44 5.82
C ILE A 560 2.88 22.94 6.04
N ASP A 561 2.38 22.54 7.21
CA ASP A 561 2.05 21.16 7.52
C ASP A 561 0.66 20.82 6.97
N THR A 562 0.64 20.17 5.82
CA THR A 562 -0.58 19.66 5.16
C THR A 562 -1.09 18.34 5.73
N GLY A 563 -0.35 17.76 6.68
CA GLY A 563 -0.57 16.45 7.28
C GLY A 563 -0.90 15.33 6.31
N ILE A 564 -1.59 14.31 6.81
CA ILE A 564 -2.00 13.11 6.06
C ILE A 564 -3.18 13.34 5.11
N LEU A 565 -3.99 14.38 5.35
CA LEU A 565 -5.23 14.65 4.62
C LEU A 565 -5.07 15.67 3.50
N ARG A 566 -3.88 16.26 3.31
CA ARG A 566 -3.67 17.42 2.41
C ARG A 566 -4.50 18.65 2.81
N THR A 567 -4.74 18.79 4.12
CA THR A 567 -5.55 19.88 4.71
C THR A 567 -4.78 20.64 5.78
N ILE A 568 -5.32 21.80 6.14
CA ILE A 568 -4.89 22.56 7.31
C ILE A 568 -6.11 22.87 8.20
N ASP A 569 -5.93 22.75 9.51
CA ASP A 569 -6.92 23.13 10.51
C ASP A 569 -7.05 24.66 10.63
N ASP A 570 -8.07 25.10 11.36
CA ASP A 570 -8.40 26.53 11.50
C ASP A 570 -7.28 27.35 12.18
N ARG A 571 -6.48 26.76 13.09
CA ARG A 571 -5.37 27.47 13.76
C ARG A 571 -4.24 27.73 12.78
N GLN A 572 -3.83 26.71 12.03
CA GLN A 572 -2.81 26.87 11.02
C GLN A 572 -3.29 27.79 9.88
N ARG A 573 -4.58 27.77 9.52
CA ARG A 573 -5.16 28.68 8.53
C ARG A 573 -5.12 30.14 8.97
N ALA A 574 -5.46 30.42 10.24
CA ALA A 574 -5.34 31.75 10.82
C ALA A 574 -3.87 32.23 10.80
N TRP A 575 -2.95 31.38 11.26
CA TRP A 575 -1.52 31.67 11.22
C TRP A 575 -1.01 31.93 9.79
N LEU A 576 -1.41 31.11 8.82
CA LEU A 576 -1.00 31.23 7.42
C LEU A 576 -1.46 32.56 6.82
N THR A 577 -2.68 32.99 7.15
CA THR A 577 -3.21 34.30 6.73
C THR A 577 -2.32 35.44 7.22
N ASP A 578 -1.91 35.40 8.49
CA ASP A 578 -1.02 36.40 9.07
C ASP A 578 0.40 36.33 8.47
N ALA A 579 0.92 35.12 8.21
CA ALA A 579 2.22 34.93 7.60
C ALA A 579 2.28 35.49 6.17
N LEU A 580 1.25 35.23 5.37
CA LEU A 580 1.10 35.79 4.02
C LEU A 580 0.93 37.32 4.06
N ALA A 581 0.20 37.85 5.04
CA ALA A 581 0.09 39.30 5.22
C ALA A 581 1.44 39.95 5.49
N ARG A 582 2.31 39.31 6.30
CA ARG A 582 3.68 39.78 6.58
C ARG A 582 4.65 39.57 5.41
N ALA A 583 4.37 38.63 4.51
CA ALA A 583 5.13 38.38 3.30
C ALA A 583 4.76 39.33 2.14
N ARG A 584 3.67 40.11 2.27
CA ARG A 584 3.19 41.02 1.22
C ARG A 584 4.31 41.95 0.73
N GLY A 585 4.52 41.97 -0.58
CA GLY A 585 5.53 42.79 -1.25
C GLY A 585 6.93 42.17 -1.31
N LYS A 586 7.15 41.01 -0.67
CA LYS A 586 8.40 40.25 -0.72
C LYS A 586 8.34 39.18 -1.80
N PHE A 587 9.51 38.66 -2.19
CA PHE A 587 9.58 37.38 -2.86
C PHE A 587 9.11 36.29 -1.88
N THR A 588 8.05 35.56 -2.24
CA THR A 588 7.43 34.57 -1.36
C THR A 588 7.57 33.16 -1.91
N MET A 589 8.30 32.34 -1.18
CA MET A 589 8.41 30.89 -1.38
C MET A 589 7.55 30.17 -0.34
N VAL A 590 6.77 29.19 -0.77
CA VAL A 590 5.96 28.34 0.12
C VAL A 590 6.40 26.90 0.00
N ILE A 591 6.52 26.22 1.15
CA ILE A 591 6.83 24.79 1.23
C ILE A 591 5.65 24.06 1.87
N PRO A 592 4.65 23.59 1.11
CA PRO A 592 3.65 22.67 1.63
C PRO A 592 4.20 21.24 1.66
N GLY A 593 3.65 20.38 2.54
CA GLY A 593 4.04 18.97 2.58
C GLY A 593 3.72 18.22 1.27
N HIS A 594 2.59 18.55 0.63
CA HIS A 594 2.14 17.92 -0.62
C HIS A 594 2.21 18.89 -1.81
N PRO A 595 2.63 18.42 -3.00
CA PRO A 595 2.71 19.24 -4.21
C PRO A 595 1.34 19.49 -4.82
N LYS A 596 1.14 20.64 -5.48
CA LYS A 596 -0.06 20.85 -6.33
C LYS A 596 -0.02 19.96 -7.55
N TYR A 597 1.10 19.99 -8.27
CA TYR A 597 1.33 19.21 -9.47
C TYR A 597 2.31 18.07 -9.18
N ALA A 598 1.97 16.85 -9.59
CA ALA A 598 2.85 15.69 -9.49
C ALA A 598 2.48 14.65 -10.55
N GLY A 599 3.47 13.95 -11.11
CA GLY A 599 3.27 12.92 -12.13
C GLY A 599 2.55 13.43 -13.38
N GLY A 600 2.71 14.71 -13.71
CA GLY A 600 2.01 15.38 -14.81
C GLY A 600 0.53 15.65 -14.57
N THR A 601 0.04 15.62 -13.33
CA THR A 601 -1.37 15.84 -12.97
C THR A 601 -1.53 16.94 -11.92
N ASP A 602 -2.71 17.57 -11.88
CA ASP A 602 -3.09 18.48 -10.79
C ASP A 602 -3.75 17.66 -9.66
N THR A 603 -3.01 17.48 -8.57
CA THR A 603 -3.38 16.63 -7.44
C THR A 603 -4.42 17.27 -6.52
N SER A 604 -4.73 18.57 -6.70
CA SER A 604 -5.84 19.21 -5.97
C SER A 604 -7.20 18.96 -6.63
N THR A 605 -7.22 18.43 -7.86
CA THR A 605 -8.46 18.14 -8.58
C THR A 605 -9.29 17.09 -7.83
N GLY A 606 -10.52 17.45 -7.45
CA GLY A 606 -11.40 16.57 -6.67
C GLY A 606 -11.18 16.62 -5.16
N ASP A 607 -10.30 17.50 -4.67
CA ASP A 607 -10.09 17.81 -3.26
C ASP A 607 -10.34 19.32 -3.02
N ASP A 608 -11.53 19.64 -2.50
CA ASP A 608 -11.95 21.03 -2.27
C ASP A 608 -11.09 21.74 -1.23
N ALA A 609 -10.65 21.03 -0.19
CA ALA A 609 -9.86 21.63 0.89
C ALA A 609 -8.44 21.95 0.41
N PHE A 610 -7.82 21.03 -0.33
CA PHE A 610 -6.51 21.25 -0.90
C PHE A 610 -6.53 22.30 -2.02
N SER A 611 -7.59 22.29 -2.85
CA SER A 611 -7.82 23.35 -3.84
C SER A 611 -7.98 24.73 -3.19
N ALA A 612 -8.70 24.83 -2.07
CA ALA A 612 -8.85 26.08 -1.32
C ALA A 612 -7.52 26.58 -0.71
N LEU A 613 -6.65 25.68 -0.25
CA LEU A 613 -5.30 26.02 0.20
C LEU A 613 -4.51 26.67 -0.95
N PHE A 614 -4.42 26.04 -2.12
CA PHE A 614 -3.70 26.63 -3.25
C PHE A 614 -4.34 27.90 -3.76
N ALA A 615 -5.67 28.01 -3.80
CA ALA A 615 -6.34 29.26 -4.13
C ALA A 615 -5.93 30.40 -3.18
N THR A 616 -5.78 30.11 -1.89
CA THR A 616 -5.28 31.08 -0.88
C THR A 616 -3.86 31.54 -1.21
N LEU A 617 -2.95 30.62 -1.50
CA LEU A 617 -1.57 30.92 -1.88
C LEU A 617 -1.51 31.75 -3.17
N GLU A 618 -2.26 31.33 -4.18
CA GLU A 618 -2.34 32.03 -5.46
C GLU A 618 -2.89 33.45 -5.33
N ASN A 619 -3.84 33.68 -4.43
CA ASN A 619 -4.42 35.00 -4.15
C ASN A 619 -3.48 35.89 -3.33
N ALA A 620 -2.61 35.29 -2.51
CA ALA A 620 -1.54 36.00 -1.82
C ALA A 620 -0.34 36.34 -2.73
N ALA A 621 -0.43 36.04 -4.03
CA ALA A 621 0.59 36.33 -5.03
C ALA A 621 1.97 35.71 -4.75
N VAL A 622 1.98 34.46 -4.23
CA VAL A 622 3.20 33.67 -4.01
C VAL A 622 3.95 33.45 -5.33
N ASP A 623 5.27 33.44 -5.27
CA ASP A 623 6.13 33.35 -6.46
C ASP A 623 6.54 31.89 -6.72
N VAL A 624 6.84 31.14 -5.65
CA VAL A 624 7.31 29.76 -5.71
C VAL A 624 6.59 28.87 -4.71
N VAL A 625 6.24 27.66 -5.15
CA VAL A 625 5.75 26.55 -4.31
C VAL A 625 6.70 25.37 -4.49
N MET A 626 7.19 24.77 -3.41
CA MET A 626 8.07 23.60 -3.47
C MET A 626 7.65 22.57 -2.43
N ALA A 627 7.36 21.33 -2.84
CA ALA A 627 6.88 20.29 -1.92
C ALA A 627 7.66 18.96 -2.09
N GLY A 628 7.57 18.09 -1.08
CA GLY A 628 8.04 16.69 -1.13
C GLY A 628 6.93 15.73 -1.58
N ASP A 629 6.74 14.64 -0.83
CA ASP A 629 5.73 13.55 -0.97
C ASP A 629 5.91 12.68 -2.23
N THR A 630 6.06 13.32 -3.39
CA THR A 630 6.32 12.60 -4.64
C THR A 630 7.82 12.38 -4.83
N HIS A 631 8.25 11.11 -4.88
CA HIS A 631 9.65 10.71 -4.89
C HIS A 631 10.37 10.92 -6.24
N ALA A 632 10.37 12.15 -6.73
CA ALA A 632 11.05 12.59 -7.94
C ALA A 632 11.36 14.09 -7.88
N PHE A 633 12.14 14.58 -8.84
CA PHE A 633 12.17 16.01 -9.13
C PHE A 633 11.24 16.32 -10.29
N GLU A 634 10.36 17.31 -10.09
CA GLU A 634 9.50 17.85 -11.15
C GLU A 634 9.40 19.38 -11.03
N PHE A 635 9.10 20.03 -12.14
CA PHE A 635 9.00 21.47 -12.25
C PHE A 635 7.82 21.82 -13.16
N TYR A 636 7.05 22.82 -12.77
CA TYR A 636 5.88 23.30 -13.50
C TYR A 636 5.78 24.82 -13.43
N VAL A 637 5.27 25.45 -14.49
CA VAL A 637 4.92 26.88 -14.47
C VAL A 637 3.42 27.04 -14.66
N GLN A 638 2.75 27.54 -13.63
CA GLN A 638 1.35 27.93 -13.69
C GLN A 638 1.26 29.41 -14.06
N ASN A 639 0.56 29.70 -15.15
CA ASN A 639 0.28 31.06 -15.58
C ASN A 639 -1.06 31.53 -15.00
N LYS A 640 -1.03 32.51 -14.09
CA LYS A 640 -2.24 33.10 -13.49
C LYS A 640 -2.56 34.45 -14.11
N ASP A 641 -3.79 34.60 -14.60
CA ASP A 641 -4.28 35.89 -15.06
C ASP A 641 -4.40 36.88 -13.89
N VAL A 642 -3.80 38.05 -14.06
CA VAL A 642 -3.85 39.16 -13.11
C VAL A 642 -4.21 40.44 -13.84
N ALA A 643 -4.64 41.47 -13.11
CA ALA A 643 -4.88 42.78 -13.72
C ALA A 643 -3.59 43.29 -14.38
N GLY A 644 -3.59 43.44 -15.71
CA GLY A 644 -2.45 43.94 -16.48
C GLY A 644 -1.50 42.88 -17.05
N GLY A 645 -1.82 41.58 -16.95
CA GLY A 645 -1.04 40.54 -17.65
C GLY A 645 -1.18 39.15 -17.06
N VAL A 646 -0.18 38.31 -17.33
CA VAL A 646 -0.07 36.95 -16.80
C VAL A 646 1.09 36.90 -15.82
N ARG A 647 0.86 36.32 -14.64
CA ARG A 647 1.89 36.13 -13.62
C ARG A 647 2.23 34.65 -13.48
N PRO A 648 3.50 34.25 -13.67
CA PRO A 648 3.91 32.88 -13.43
C PRO A 648 4.00 32.58 -11.94
N ILE A 649 3.60 31.37 -11.56
CA ILE A 649 3.87 30.73 -10.26
C ILE A 649 4.66 29.47 -10.57
N TYR A 650 5.84 29.35 -9.96
CA TYR A 650 6.75 28.24 -10.20
C TYR A 650 6.50 27.15 -9.15
N HIS A 651 6.19 25.95 -9.60
CA HIS A 651 5.96 24.80 -8.73
C HIS A 651 7.11 23.80 -8.89
N PHE A 652 7.64 23.33 -7.77
CA PHE A 652 8.69 22.32 -7.70
C PHE A 652 8.19 21.12 -6.89
N VAL A 653 8.39 19.93 -7.43
CA VAL A 653 8.36 18.68 -6.68
C VAL A 653 9.81 18.33 -6.37
N ASN A 654 10.13 18.14 -5.09
CA ASN A 654 11.47 17.94 -4.59
C ASN A 654 11.54 16.77 -3.58
N GLY A 655 10.76 15.72 -3.80
CA GLY A 655 10.75 14.52 -2.95
C GLY A 655 11.76 13.45 -3.37
N GLY A 656 12.67 13.76 -4.30
CA GLY A 656 13.74 12.84 -4.72
C GLY A 656 14.88 12.68 -3.72
N GLY A 657 14.72 13.04 -2.44
CA GLY A 657 15.82 13.23 -1.49
C GLY A 657 16.39 11.97 -0.84
N GLY A 658 15.79 10.80 -1.05
CA GLY A 658 16.39 9.55 -0.57
C GLY A 658 15.44 8.37 -0.43
N ALA A 659 14.13 8.60 -0.29
CA ALA A 659 13.14 7.54 -0.41
C ALA A 659 13.21 6.89 -1.81
N TYR A 660 12.62 5.69 -1.95
CA TYR A 660 12.63 4.95 -3.20
C TYR A 660 12.08 5.84 -4.33
N LEU A 661 12.76 5.88 -5.47
CA LEU A 661 12.37 6.81 -6.53
C LEU A 661 11.05 6.37 -7.17
N SER A 662 10.12 7.30 -7.37
CA SER A 662 8.85 7.08 -8.06
C SER A 662 9.03 6.99 -9.59
N ILE A 663 9.81 5.99 -10.05
CA ILE A 663 10.18 5.78 -11.45
C ILE A 663 8.97 5.62 -12.39
N GLY A 664 7.80 5.25 -11.86
CA GLY A 664 6.59 5.12 -12.66
C GLY A 664 6.18 6.41 -13.36
N GLY A 665 6.36 7.58 -12.72
CA GLY A 665 6.05 8.87 -13.34
C GLY A 665 6.86 9.08 -14.62
N ALA A 666 8.16 8.80 -14.59
CA ALA A 666 9.03 8.88 -15.76
C ALA A 666 8.65 7.87 -16.86
N LEU A 667 8.14 6.68 -16.51
CA LEU A 667 7.78 5.63 -17.48
C LEU A 667 6.37 5.78 -18.06
N GLY A 668 5.48 6.49 -17.37
CA GLY A 668 4.06 6.60 -17.66
C GLY A 668 3.55 8.03 -17.69
N TRP A 669 4.38 8.98 -18.15
CA TRP A 669 4.04 10.40 -18.21
C TRP A 669 2.77 10.65 -19.05
N PRO A 670 1.81 11.47 -18.59
CA PRO A 670 0.53 11.65 -19.25
C PRO A 670 0.65 12.46 -20.55
N ASP A 671 -0.21 12.14 -21.52
CA ASP A 671 -0.29 12.87 -22.81
C ASP A 671 -0.93 14.26 -22.65
N VAL A 672 -1.82 14.42 -21.67
CA VAL A 672 -2.53 15.67 -21.38
C VAL A 672 -2.08 16.18 -20.02
N LEU A 673 -1.47 17.36 -20.02
CA LEU A 673 -0.87 17.98 -18.84
C LEU A 673 -1.64 19.22 -18.40
N PRO A 674 -1.64 19.56 -17.09
CA PRO A 674 -2.36 20.71 -16.57
C PRO A 674 -1.70 22.06 -16.94
N VAL A 675 -0.44 22.05 -17.35
CA VAL A 675 0.32 23.25 -17.75
C VAL A 675 1.21 22.96 -18.96
N GLU A 676 1.57 24.02 -19.70
CA GLU A 676 2.40 23.91 -20.90
C GLU A 676 3.90 23.76 -20.59
N THR A 677 4.39 24.43 -19.55
CA THR A 677 5.81 24.42 -19.17
C THR A 677 6.02 23.46 -18.01
N TRP A 678 6.76 22.39 -18.25
CA TRP A 678 7.09 21.38 -17.26
C TRP A 678 8.45 20.73 -17.53
N ALA A 679 9.06 20.19 -16.48
CA ALA A 679 10.26 19.36 -16.57
C ALA A 679 10.31 18.35 -15.43
N PHE A 680 11.01 17.22 -15.60
CA PHE A 680 11.27 16.27 -14.53
C PHE A 680 12.62 15.57 -14.68
N TYR A 681 13.09 15.02 -13.56
CA TYR A 681 14.32 14.25 -13.46
C TYR A 681 14.11 13.05 -12.52
N PRO A 682 14.57 11.84 -12.90
CA PRO A 682 15.32 11.50 -14.12
C PRO A 682 14.45 11.32 -15.37
N GLY A 683 15.05 11.50 -16.55
CA GLY A 683 14.36 11.25 -17.82
C GLY A 683 14.04 9.77 -18.09
N PRO A 684 13.03 9.49 -18.94
CA PRO A 684 12.51 8.15 -19.19
C PRO A 684 13.57 7.16 -19.71
N ASP A 685 14.48 7.62 -20.56
CA ASP A 685 15.49 6.75 -21.17
C ASP A 685 16.57 6.32 -20.16
N ALA A 686 16.93 7.20 -19.23
CA ALA A 686 17.84 6.87 -18.14
C ALA A 686 17.23 5.81 -17.22
N VAL A 687 15.95 5.97 -16.88
CA VAL A 687 15.20 4.97 -16.09
C VAL A 687 15.13 3.63 -16.83
N ARG A 688 14.78 3.61 -18.12
CA ARG A 688 14.74 2.37 -18.91
C ARG A 688 16.09 1.67 -18.97
N ALA A 689 17.18 2.42 -19.19
CA ALA A 689 18.53 1.87 -19.23
C ALA A 689 18.94 1.25 -17.88
N LYS A 690 18.62 1.91 -16.77
CA LYS A 690 18.80 1.35 -15.42
C LYS A 690 18.01 0.05 -15.27
N LEU A 691 16.72 0.04 -15.63
CA LEU A 691 15.87 -1.15 -15.50
C LEU A 691 16.30 -2.30 -16.41
N ASP A 692 16.74 -2.04 -17.64
CA ASP A 692 17.26 -3.08 -18.53
C ASP A 692 18.52 -3.76 -17.95
N THR A 693 19.34 -3.00 -17.22
CA THR A 693 20.60 -3.49 -16.63
C THR A 693 20.39 -4.19 -15.29
N GLU A 694 19.63 -3.57 -14.39
CA GLU A 694 19.54 -4.00 -12.99
C GLU A 694 18.40 -4.99 -12.72
N THR A 695 17.46 -5.18 -13.65
CA THR A 695 16.33 -6.10 -13.45
C THR A 695 16.78 -7.57 -13.39
N PRO A 696 16.60 -8.28 -12.25
CA PRO A 696 16.97 -9.68 -12.14
C PRO A 696 16.18 -10.58 -13.10
N ALA A 697 16.77 -11.70 -13.50
CA ALA A 697 16.18 -12.63 -14.47
C ALA A 697 14.72 -13.05 -14.15
N TRP A 698 14.38 -13.17 -12.87
CA TRP A 698 13.04 -13.56 -12.42
C TRP A 698 12.01 -12.41 -12.49
N LYS A 699 12.44 -11.13 -12.51
CA LYS A 699 11.58 -9.95 -12.76
C LYS A 699 11.45 -9.59 -14.25
N GLN A 700 12.27 -10.18 -15.13
CA GLN A 700 12.26 -9.89 -16.57
C GLN A 700 10.90 -10.07 -17.26
N PRO A 701 10.05 -11.06 -16.92
CA PRO A 701 8.71 -11.15 -17.49
C PRO A 701 7.84 -9.91 -17.19
N VAL A 702 7.94 -9.37 -15.97
CA VAL A 702 7.21 -8.15 -15.57
C VAL A 702 7.78 -6.94 -16.30
N TRP A 703 9.10 -6.86 -16.44
CA TRP A 703 9.74 -5.77 -17.19
C TRP A 703 9.38 -5.78 -18.69
N ALA A 704 9.37 -6.97 -19.31
CA ALA A 704 8.95 -7.14 -20.71
C ALA A 704 7.49 -6.71 -20.91
N TRP A 705 6.63 -6.99 -19.92
CA TRP A 705 5.24 -6.53 -19.93
C TRP A 705 5.14 -5.00 -19.87
N ILE A 706 5.88 -4.36 -18.97
CA ILE A 706 5.85 -2.89 -18.81
C ILE A 706 6.35 -2.17 -20.07
N LYS A 707 7.40 -2.69 -20.70
CA LYS A 707 7.87 -2.18 -21.99
C LYS A 707 6.77 -2.20 -23.07
N ARG A 708 5.82 -3.13 -22.98
CA ARG A 708 4.74 -3.30 -23.95
C ARG A 708 3.45 -2.56 -23.58
N PHE A 709 3.10 -2.52 -22.29
CA PHE A 709 1.78 -2.09 -21.80
C PHE A 709 1.83 -0.96 -20.77
N GLY A 710 3.01 -0.39 -20.50
CA GLY A 710 3.20 0.63 -19.47
C GLY A 710 2.93 0.09 -18.06
N ALA A 711 2.36 0.93 -17.19
CA ALA A 711 2.03 0.54 -15.81
C ALA A 711 0.85 -0.45 -15.70
N TRP A 712 0.08 -0.65 -16.76
CA TRP A 712 -1.12 -1.49 -16.70
C TRP A 712 -0.81 -2.92 -16.22
N PRO A 713 -1.59 -3.52 -15.30
CA PRO A 713 -2.83 -3.00 -14.71
C PRO A 713 -2.65 -2.18 -13.42
N VAL A 714 -1.41 -1.97 -12.96
CA VAL A 714 -1.07 -1.28 -11.70
C VAL A 714 -0.82 0.22 -11.90
N SER A 715 -0.77 0.99 -10.82
CA SER A 715 -0.38 2.40 -10.90
C SER A 715 1.12 2.57 -11.12
N THR A 716 1.52 3.76 -11.55
CA THR A 716 2.91 4.20 -11.67
C THR A 716 3.67 4.10 -10.34
N GLU A 717 3.02 4.41 -9.22
CA GLU A 717 3.61 4.30 -7.87
C GLU A 717 3.85 2.83 -7.52
N THR A 718 2.93 1.95 -7.90
CA THR A 718 3.06 0.50 -7.66
C THR A 718 4.23 -0.09 -8.45
N LEU A 719 4.51 0.42 -9.66
CA LEU A 719 5.70 0.02 -10.42
C LEU A 719 7.00 0.31 -9.66
N SER A 720 7.07 1.45 -8.99
CA SER A 720 8.26 1.86 -8.24
C SER A 720 8.61 0.84 -7.16
N GLY A 721 7.62 0.35 -6.40
CA GLY A 721 7.82 -0.73 -5.43
C GLY A 721 8.20 -2.10 -6.06
N ILE A 722 7.83 -2.35 -7.32
CA ILE A 722 8.23 -3.60 -8.02
C ILE A 722 9.70 -3.56 -8.43
N PHE A 723 10.23 -2.40 -8.82
CA PHE A 723 11.61 -2.22 -9.29
C PHE A 723 12.44 -1.34 -8.36
N ASP A 724 12.15 -1.39 -7.06
CA ASP A 724 12.93 -0.70 -6.04
C ASP A 724 14.34 -1.32 -5.95
N PHE A 725 15.20 -0.92 -6.89
CA PHE A 725 16.59 -1.28 -6.94
C PHE A 725 17.38 -0.16 -6.27
N ASN A 726 17.72 -0.41 -5.01
CA ASN A 726 18.68 0.36 -4.23
C ASN A 726 20.14 0.14 -4.70
N HIS A 727 20.32 0.16 -6.02
CA HIS A 727 21.58 -0.03 -6.72
C HIS A 727 21.83 1.18 -7.62
N ALA A 728 23.12 1.51 -7.77
CA ALA A 728 23.56 2.55 -8.68
C ALA A 728 23.18 2.22 -10.14
N PRO A 729 22.94 3.21 -11.01
CA PRO A 729 23.02 4.64 -10.75
C PRO A 729 21.86 5.15 -9.88
N PHE A 730 22.18 6.09 -8.98
CA PHE A 730 21.22 6.79 -8.13
C PHE A 730 20.75 8.07 -8.83
N TYR A 731 19.44 8.32 -8.78
CA TYR A 731 18.80 9.51 -9.36
C TYR A 731 18.18 10.40 -8.28
N GLN A 732 18.53 10.17 -7.02
CA GLN A 732 18.16 11.05 -5.92
C GLN A 732 18.71 12.45 -6.18
N SER A 733 17.92 13.45 -5.79
CA SER A 733 18.19 14.85 -6.05
C SER A 733 17.60 15.75 -4.96
N PHE A 734 18.14 16.96 -4.86
CA PHE A 734 17.65 18.01 -3.98
C PHE A 734 17.92 19.39 -4.58
N VAL A 735 17.38 20.44 -3.98
CA VAL A 735 17.54 21.82 -4.48
C VAL A 735 18.36 22.67 -3.52
N GLU A 736 19.42 23.31 -4.03
CA GLU A 736 20.07 24.45 -3.38
C GLU A 736 19.33 25.73 -3.79
N VAL A 737 18.84 26.49 -2.82
CA VAL A 737 18.19 27.79 -3.03
C VAL A 737 19.17 28.90 -2.67
N ARG A 738 19.50 29.75 -3.64
CA ARG A 738 20.38 30.92 -3.46
C ARG A 738 19.55 32.19 -3.55
N VAL A 739 19.42 32.90 -2.44
CA VAL A 739 18.72 34.16 -2.32
C VAL A 739 19.73 35.29 -2.59
N GLU A 740 19.85 35.67 -3.86
CA GLU A 740 20.78 36.70 -4.34
C GLU A 740 20.11 38.09 -4.32
N ARG A 741 19.99 38.65 -3.12
CA ARG A 741 19.38 39.95 -2.84
C ARG A 741 20.10 41.08 -3.56
N SER A 742 21.43 41.01 -3.64
CA SER A 742 22.28 41.95 -4.37
C SER A 742 21.92 42.04 -5.87
N ARG A 743 21.40 40.96 -6.44
CA ARG A 743 20.98 40.83 -7.84
C ARG A 743 19.46 40.76 -8.02
N LYS A 744 18.70 40.92 -6.93
CA LYS A 744 17.24 40.83 -6.89
C LYS A 744 16.70 39.58 -7.57
N ARG A 745 17.27 38.42 -7.25
CA ARG A 745 16.82 37.13 -7.81
C ARG A 745 17.00 35.99 -6.82
N VAL A 746 16.21 34.94 -7.00
CA VAL A 746 16.36 33.66 -6.30
C VAL A 746 16.70 32.60 -7.33
N VAL A 747 17.72 31.80 -7.06
CA VAL A 747 18.18 30.73 -7.94
C VAL A 747 17.94 29.38 -7.29
N PHE A 748 17.28 28.48 -8.00
CA PHE A 748 17.02 27.10 -7.59
C PHE A 748 17.91 26.18 -8.40
N ALA A 749 19.00 25.71 -7.79
CA ALA A 749 20.00 24.85 -8.42
C ALA A 749 19.75 23.38 -8.07
N LEU A 750 19.51 22.56 -9.09
CA LEU A 750 19.22 21.13 -8.91
C LEU A 750 20.52 20.33 -8.75
N GLN A 751 20.61 19.59 -7.65
CA GLN A 751 21.76 18.78 -7.26
C GLN A 751 21.37 17.30 -7.23
N ALA A 752 22.29 16.42 -7.62
CA ALA A 752 22.15 14.98 -7.51
C ALA A 752 23.41 14.34 -6.90
N ALA A 753 23.40 13.02 -6.70
CA ALA A 753 24.53 12.26 -6.15
C ALA A 753 25.86 12.51 -6.90
N ASN A 754 25.81 12.75 -8.21
CA ASN A 754 26.99 12.97 -9.06
C ASN A 754 27.32 14.46 -9.31
N GLY A 755 26.77 15.37 -8.50
CA GLY A 755 26.95 16.82 -8.65
C GLY A 755 25.72 17.53 -9.26
N PRO A 756 25.90 18.74 -9.81
CA PRO A 756 24.80 19.49 -10.42
C PRO A 756 24.18 18.73 -11.60
N VAL A 757 22.84 18.63 -11.62
CA VAL A 757 22.11 18.04 -12.75
C VAL A 757 22.25 18.95 -13.97
N ARG A 758 22.40 18.37 -15.16
CA ARG A 758 22.56 19.13 -16.40
C ARG A 758 21.27 19.19 -17.19
N TRP A 759 21.11 20.23 -18.01
CA TRP A 759 19.89 20.40 -18.82
C TRP A 759 19.60 19.23 -19.76
N LYS A 760 20.64 18.55 -20.25
CA LYS A 760 20.50 17.34 -21.09
C LYS A 760 19.91 16.13 -20.34
N ASP A 761 19.99 16.12 -19.01
CA ASP A 761 19.52 15.02 -18.16
C ASP A 761 18.05 15.22 -17.73
N LEU A 762 17.48 16.42 -17.95
CA LEU A 762 16.07 16.72 -17.72
C LEU A 762 15.22 16.30 -18.92
N HIS A 763 14.06 15.72 -18.63
CA HIS A 763 12.98 15.62 -19.61
C HIS A 763 12.05 16.83 -19.44
N ALA A 764 11.86 17.63 -20.49
CA ALA A 764 11.15 18.90 -20.39
C ALA A 764 10.33 19.21 -21.64
N SER A 765 9.26 19.98 -21.49
CA SER A 765 8.47 20.50 -22.64
C SER A 765 9.20 21.58 -23.44
N PHE A 766 10.28 22.13 -22.90
CA PHE A 766 11.10 23.16 -23.52
C PHE A 766 12.50 22.62 -23.84
N LYS A 767 13.06 23.05 -24.98
CA LYS A 767 14.43 22.68 -25.40
C LYS A 767 15.46 23.56 -24.70
N GLY A 768 15.75 23.25 -23.44
CA GLY A 768 16.58 24.09 -22.59
C GLY A 768 15.93 25.45 -22.31
N VAL A 769 16.34 26.12 -21.24
CA VAL A 769 16.00 27.55 -21.07
C VAL A 769 16.75 28.31 -22.16
N ALA A 770 16.05 29.15 -22.93
CA ALA A 770 16.59 29.84 -24.11
C ALA A 770 18.02 30.39 -23.86
N GLY A 771 19.02 29.78 -24.50
CA GLY A 771 20.44 30.17 -24.41
C GLY A 771 21.34 29.33 -23.49
N MET A 772 20.81 28.38 -22.70
CA MET A 772 21.62 27.49 -21.86
C MET A 772 22.18 26.31 -22.66
N ALA A 773 23.47 26.00 -22.49
CA ALA A 773 24.09 24.83 -23.11
C ALA A 773 23.53 23.53 -22.50
N PRO A 774 23.38 22.42 -23.26
CA PRO A 774 22.89 21.14 -22.73
C PRO A 774 23.70 20.60 -21.54
N ASP A 775 25.00 20.92 -21.48
CA ASP A 775 25.91 20.52 -20.39
C ASP A 775 25.95 21.50 -19.22
N ALA A 776 25.26 22.64 -19.30
CA ALA A 776 25.20 23.60 -18.21
C ALA A 776 24.36 23.04 -17.04
N PRO A 777 24.72 23.39 -15.78
CA PRO A 777 23.91 23.08 -14.61
C PRO A 777 22.49 23.62 -14.73
N VAL A 778 21.54 22.86 -14.18
CA VAL A 778 20.13 23.23 -14.10
C VAL A 778 19.96 24.23 -12.97
N GLU A 779 19.71 25.48 -13.36
CA GLU A 779 19.44 26.59 -12.46
C GLU A 779 18.18 27.32 -12.92
N PHE A 780 17.12 27.24 -12.13
CA PHE A 780 15.91 28.02 -12.36
C PHE A 780 16.05 29.38 -11.67
N ILE A 781 15.91 30.46 -12.43
CA ILE A 781 16.11 31.82 -11.92
C ILE A 781 14.77 32.53 -11.88
N VAL A 782 14.38 33.02 -10.70
CA VAL A 782 13.17 33.81 -10.51
C VAL A 782 13.53 35.18 -9.94
N ASN A 783 13.13 36.24 -10.62
CA ASN A 783 13.45 37.60 -10.19
C ASN A 783 12.57 38.04 -9.01
N MET A 784 13.17 38.77 -8.07
CA MET A 784 12.45 39.46 -6.99
C MET A 784 11.73 40.68 -7.56
N LYS A 785 10.54 40.98 -7.01
CA LYS A 785 9.75 42.15 -7.41
C LYS A 785 10.54 43.44 -7.11
N ALA A 786 10.48 44.41 -8.02
CA ALA A 786 11.01 45.74 -7.74
C ALA A 786 10.17 46.40 -6.62
N PRO A 787 10.77 47.13 -5.66
CA PRO A 787 10.00 47.82 -4.65
C PRO A 787 9.04 48.82 -5.31
N GLY A 788 7.73 48.59 -5.17
CA GLY A 788 6.66 49.47 -5.68
C GLY A 788 5.83 48.96 -6.86
N GLY A 789 5.96 47.69 -7.27
CA GLY A 789 5.18 47.05 -8.34
C GLY A 789 4.01 46.21 -7.86
#